data_AF-A0A6V7SSQ6-F1
#
_entry.id   AF-A0A6V7SSQ6-F1
#
_cell.length_a   1.000
_cell.length_b   1.000
_cell.length_c   1.000
_cell.angle_alpha   90.00
_cell.angle_beta   90.00
_cell.angle_gamma   90.00
#
_symmetry.space_group_name_H-M   'P 1'
#
loop_
_entity.id
_entity.type
_entity.pdbx_description
1 polymer ?
#
loop_
_entity_poly.entity_id
_entity_poly.type
_entity_poly.pdbx_seq_one_letter_code
_entity_poly.pdbx_strand_id
1 'polypeptide(L)'
;MCYDHNDETKEEVLFNNEIYNKYIGKGYDIMFGWPLPNNELNEDIGFKEEIFDTKNNIDYINENVCHKEEYFKFIEDINDVAYIALNNINIDDLNRNINPFSASIPYKGYFTDLEIKKRKYIVAENTCLHSYATYNLKESIKNINSDFLLDTEKLPILSKNVTEKTCSKLVYMYNSKNEQCIKFIKPWIAFFKKYGTHVIVSAHFGGKTINTLEVPIQKFEELKIYNYKYSIENNRYLNVFKDRLLLKNILKTENGSQHNYMQAEKADKNYDDLEKKANDVLNKYENSNSNKINLDIKGGNNLDDEWKQLTYEQWKNSIYTNIAPIYLDLFSLSSFMHIEKKESYNNALLYYNNLFGMNQENYYYSQNIADILLDGKQITGSGKGSLILTCPDGYTKSTGFIFEFDKSMELTKKQKKEKKVLENRIRIHPCYNKGEYDTSCSYVNKNSDIITFGWIYCVKYNFIKFETIYKKNDNGSSDGKSLDITCPDGNKLGLAFKIKLDQDQNLDKIKIKPCSIGDNNKCTIEKMKSNTDYLIWGFCIPSFYQSINSLQLIYIDKDDVVSNVQGACSDIYKNEYDDIFLGFTFAFRKDLIDGFNMSACDGGVKHCISKIHENKNNASISKNTEQNYVGMFLVCRNHGENEHKFVTL
;
A
#
# COMPACT_ATOMS: atom_id res chain seq x y z
N MET A 1 8.53 -36.37 50.63
CA MET A 1 7.89 -37.53 49.99
C MET A 1 7.23 -37.00 48.75
N CYS A 2 7.83 -37.23 47.59
CA CYS A 2 7.24 -36.89 46.30
C CYS A 2 6.10 -37.88 46.05
N TYR A 3 4.90 -37.37 45.78
CA TYR A 3 3.79 -38.19 45.33
C TYR A 3 3.95 -38.43 43.83
N ASP A 4 4.29 -39.66 43.45
CA ASP A 4 4.11 -40.17 42.09
C ASP A 4 2.60 -40.25 41.83
N HIS A 5 2.11 -39.46 40.88
CA HIS A 5 0.76 -39.60 40.34
C HIS A 5 0.89 -40.23 38.95
N ASN A 6 1.23 -41.51 38.90
CA ASN A 6 1.17 -42.32 37.69
C ASN A 6 -0.06 -43.22 37.76
N ASP A 7 -1.18 -42.71 37.26
CA ASP A 7 -2.28 -43.54 36.78
C ASP A 7 -3.07 -42.71 35.75
N GLU A 8 -2.40 -42.33 34.65
CA GLU A 8 -3.08 -41.92 33.42
C GLU A 8 -3.36 -43.18 32.59
N THR A 9 -4.61 -43.35 32.17
CA THR A 9 -5.00 -44.53 31.38
C THR A 9 -4.37 -44.48 29.99
N LYS A 10 -4.07 -45.64 29.37
CA LYS A 10 -3.48 -45.71 28.01
C LYS A 10 -4.31 -44.94 26.95
N GLU A 11 -5.63 -44.82 27.15
CA GLU A 11 -6.51 -44.06 26.27
C GLU A 11 -6.35 -42.53 26.43
N GLU A 12 -6.14 -42.03 27.65
CA GLU A 12 -5.85 -40.60 27.90
C GLU A 12 -4.48 -40.18 27.33
N VAL A 13 -3.46 -41.03 27.44
CA VAL A 13 -2.13 -40.79 26.85
C VAL A 13 -2.19 -40.75 25.31
N LEU A 14 -2.98 -41.62 24.69
CA LEU A 14 -3.18 -41.64 23.23
C LEU A 14 -3.96 -40.41 22.74
N PHE A 15 -5.01 -39.99 23.44
CA PHE A 15 -5.81 -38.82 23.11
C PHE A 15 -5.03 -37.50 23.29
N ASN A 16 -4.24 -37.38 24.36
CA ASN A 16 -3.39 -36.20 24.60
C ASN A 16 -2.27 -36.06 23.55
N ASN A 17 -1.68 -37.18 23.10
CA ASN A 17 -0.66 -37.16 22.06
C ASN A 17 -1.21 -36.67 20.71
N GLU A 18 -2.45 -37.01 20.33
CA GLU A 18 -3.05 -36.53 19.07
C GLU A 18 -3.16 -35.00 19.00
N ILE A 19 -3.48 -34.34 20.12
CA ILE A 19 -3.59 -32.88 20.20
C ILE A 19 -2.22 -32.22 19.95
N TYR A 20 -1.16 -32.72 20.60
CA TYR A 20 0.18 -32.14 20.47
C TYR A 20 0.81 -32.45 19.10
N ASN A 21 0.61 -33.66 18.59
CA ASN A 21 1.07 -34.09 17.25
C ASN A 21 0.48 -33.23 16.13
N LYS A 22 -0.67 -32.57 16.35
CA LYS A 22 -1.25 -31.62 15.40
C LYS A 22 -0.31 -30.44 15.12
N TYR A 23 0.58 -30.07 16.04
CA TYR A 23 1.39 -28.84 15.95
C TYR A 23 2.89 -29.08 16.09
N ILE A 24 3.33 -29.92 17.03
CA ILE A 24 4.75 -30.19 17.27
C ILE A 24 5.32 -31.02 16.12
N GLY A 25 6.54 -30.69 15.68
CA GLY A 25 7.20 -31.34 14.55
C GLY A 25 6.78 -30.78 13.19
N LYS A 26 5.80 -29.86 13.14
CA LYS A 26 5.41 -29.18 11.90
C LYS A 26 6.27 -27.97 11.61
N GLY A 27 6.36 -27.66 10.33
CA GLY A 27 6.91 -26.41 9.84
C GLY A 27 6.07 -25.21 10.29
N TYR A 28 6.71 -24.07 10.44
CA TYR A 28 6.08 -22.79 10.73
C TYR A 28 6.66 -21.68 9.86
N ASP A 29 5.82 -21.02 9.08
CA ASP A 29 6.19 -19.87 8.27
C ASP A 29 6.14 -18.60 9.11
N ILE A 30 7.32 -18.14 9.54
CA ILE A 30 7.43 -16.97 10.41
C ILE A 30 6.88 -15.68 9.79
N MET A 31 6.79 -15.59 8.46
CA MET A 31 6.30 -14.38 7.79
C MET A 31 4.77 -14.33 7.75
N PHE A 32 4.15 -15.48 7.46
CA PHE A 32 2.70 -15.59 7.27
C PHE A 32 1.95 -16.03 8.53
N GLY A 33 2.66 -16.58 9.50
CA GLY A 33 2.10 -16.99 10.78
C GLY A 33 1.57 -15.84 11.61
N TRP A 34 0.72 -16.15 12.58
CA TRP A 34 0.15 -15.19 13.50
C TRP A 34 -0.07 -15.83 14.88
N PRO A 35 0.85 -15.62 15.84
CA PRO A 35 0.81 -16.35 17.11
C PRO A 35 -0.33 -15.87 18.03
N LEU A 36 -0.83 -14.65 17.81
CA LEU A 36 -1.90 -14.04 18.59
C LEU A 36 -3.29 -14.58 18.18
N PRO A 37 -4.27 -14.58 19.09
CA PRO A 37 -5.68 -14.79 18.75
C PRO A 37 -6.15 -13.90 17.59
N ASN A 38 -6.97 -14.49 16.70
CA ASN A 38 -7.68 -13.78 15.65
C ASN A 38 -8.88 -14.62 15.19
N ASN A 39 -10.10 -14.10 15.34
CA ASN A 39 -11.32 -14.85 15.01
C ASN A 39 -11.63 -14.90 13.51
N GLU A 40 -11.00 -14.06 12.68
CA GLU A 40 -11.17 -14.08 11.22
C GLU A 40 -10.38 -15.22 10.56
N LEU A 41 -9.40 -15.77 11.27
CA LEU A 41 -8.59 -16.90 10.81
C LEU A 41 -9.17 -18.21 11.38
N ASN A 42 -9.57 -19.11 10.49
CA ASN A 42 -10.00 -20.46 10.88
C ASN A 42 -8.87 -21.24 11.58
N GLU A 43 -7.65 -21.12 11.05
CA GLU A 43 -6.41 -21.63 11.63
C GLU A 43 -5.26 -20.70 11.24
N ASP A 44 -4.18 -20.71 12.03
CA ASP A 44 -2.97 -19.95 11.71
C ASP A 44 -2.28 -20.56 10.47
N ILE A 45 -2.29 -19.81 9.36
CA ILE A 45 -1.69 -20.23 8.09
C ILE A 45 -0.15 -20.38 8.17
N GLY A 46 0.44 -19.96 9.28
CA GLY A 46 1.83 -20.20 9.63
C GLY A 46 2.16 -21.68 9.76
N PHE A 47 1.24 -22.53 10.25
CA PHE A 47 1.48 -23.98 10.33
C PHE A 47 1.61 -24.60 8.93
N LYS A 48 2.63 -25.43 8.75
CA LYS A 48 3.01 -26.06 7.47
C LYS A 48 3.14 -27.58 7.60
N GLU A 49 3.65 -28.19 6.55
CA GLU A 49 3.88 -29.63 6.46
C GLU A 49 4.77 -30.15 7.60
N GLU A 50 4.62 -31.44 7.88
CA GLU A 50 5.38 -32.17 8.89
C GLU A 50 6.88 -32.25 8.53
N ILE A 51 7.72 -31.89 9.50
CA ILE A 51 9.19 -31.98 9.41
C ILE A 51 9.68 -33.20 10.19
N PHE A 52 9.08 -33.48 11.35
CA PHE A 52 9.38 -34.64 12.18
C PHE A 52 8.09 -35.43 12.45
N ASP A 53 8.17 -36.76 12.32
CA ASP A 53 7.14 -37.66 12.84
C ASP A 53 7.21 -37.71 14.37
N THR A 54 6.16 -37.20 15.01
CA THR A 54 6.09 -37.00 16.46
C THR A 54 5.24 -38.04 17.19
N LYS A 55 4.62 -39.00 16.49
CA LYS A 55 3.54 -39.86 17.01
C LYS A 55 3.83 -40.59 18.32
N ASN A 56 5.09 -40.85 18.66
CA ASN A 56 5.48 -41.54 19.91
C ASN A 56 6.55 -40.81 20.74
N ASN A 57 6.91 -39.57 20.39
CA ASN A 57 8.13 -38.92 20.87
C ASN A 57 7.91 -37.51 21.45
N ILE A 58 6.69 -37.24 21.93
CA ILE A 58 6.36 -35.99 22.62
C ILE A 58 6.37 -36.23 24.13
N ASP A 59 7.19 -35.45 24.83
CA ASP A 59 7.13 -35.33 26.28
C ASP A 59 6.26 -34.12 26.64
N TYR A 60 5.39 -34.24 27.65
CA TYR A 60 4.58 -33.11 28.13
C TYR A 60 4.56 -33.00 29.66
N ILE A 61 4.32 -31.79 30.13
CA ILE A 61 4.19 -31.42 31.55
C ILE A 61 2.92 -30.60 31.71
N ASN A 62 2.13 -30.92 32.73
CA ASN A 62 0.94 -30.14 33.09
C ASN A 62 1.33 -29.00 34.06
N GLU A 63 0.95 -27.77 33.74
CA GLU A 63 1.27 -26.58 34.53
C GLU A 63 0.01 -25.86 35.07
N ASN A 64 -1.14 -25.94 34.40
CA ASN A 64 -2.46 -25.43 34.85
C ASN A 64 -2.41 -24.07 35.59
N VAL A 65 -1.87 -23.04 34.94
CA VAL A 65 -1.78 -21.66 35.44
C VAL A 65 -2.59 -20.70 34.56
N CYS A 66 -3.60 -20.04 35.13
CA CYS A 66 -4.29 -18.96 34.42
C CYS A 66 -3.88 -17.58 34.93
N HIS A 67 -3.43 -16.74 33.99
CA HIS A 67 -3.13 -15.32 34.19
C HIS A 67 -4.14 -14.45 33.45
N LYS A 68 -4.80 -13.58 34.20
CA LYS A 68 -5.68 -12.54 33.66
C LYS A 68 -4.88 -11.24 33.66
N GLU A 69 -4.65 -10.58 32.51
CA GLU A 69 -4.02 -9.25 32.56
C GLU A 69 -5.05 -8.27 33.15
N GLU A 70 -4.58 -7.46 34.09
CA GLU A 70 -5.37 -6.38 34.71
C GLU A 70 -5.09 -5.03 34.04
N TYR A 71 -4.29 -5.01 32.96
CA TYR A 71 -3.69 -3.81 32.38
C TYR A 71 -3.82 -3.74 30.87
N PHE A 72 -3.75 -2.52 30.36
CA PHE A 72 -3.79 -2.22 28.94
C PHE A 72 -2.39 -1.99 28.35
N LYS A 73 -2.14 -2.58 27.19
CA LYS A 73 -1.02 -2.27 26.30
C LYS A 73 -1.47 -1.21 25.30
N PHE A 74 -0.65 -0.18 25.11
CA PHE A 74 -0.91 0.90 24.17
C PHE A 74 -0.22 0.56 22.84
N ILE A 75 -0.99 0.59 21.74
CA ILE A 75 -0.49 0.31 20.40
C ILE A 75 -0.49 1.62 19.62
N GLU A 76 0.71 2.16 19.44
CA GLU A 76 0.95 3.41 18.74
C GLU A 76 1.24 3.17 17.27
N ASP A 77 2.12 2.21 17.00
CA ASP A 77 2.62 1.92 15.67
C ASP A 77 2.76 0.42 15.44
N ILE A 78 3.15 0.06 14.22
CA ILE A 78 3.23 -1.35 13.85
C ILE A 78 4.32 -2.13 14.62
N ASN A 79 5.32 -1.45 15.21
CA ASN A 79 6.35 -2.10 16.01
C ASN A 79 5.78 -2.61 17.33
N ASP A 80 4.82 -1.92 17.94
CA ASP A 80 4.14 -2.40 19.15
C ASP A 80 3.39 -3.70 18.89
N VAL A 81 2.72 -3.79 17.75
CA VAL A 81 2.04 -5.02 17.29
C VAL A 81 3.05 -6.15 17.07
N ALA A 82 4.17 -5.85 16.39
CA ALA A 82 5.23 -6.82 16.16
C ALA A 82 5.84 -7.32 17.48
N TYR A 83 6.06 -6.42 18.45
CA TYR A 83 6.60 -6.75 19.77
C TYR A 83 5.67 -7.67 20.56
N ILE A 84 4.36 -7.37 20.57
CA ILE A 84 3.38 -8.24 21.23
C ILE A 84 3.34 -9.62 20.57
N ALA A 85 3.33 -9.69 19.24
CA ALA A 85 3.35 -10.97 18.54
C ALA A 85 4.65 -11.75 18.84
N LEU A 86 5.80 -11.08 18.87
CA LEU A 86 7.10 -11.68 19.20
C LEU A 86 7.17 -12.21 20.64
N ASN A 87 6.48 -11.58 21.59
CA ASN A 87 6.43 -12.10 22.97
C ASN A 87 5.65 -13.42 23.13
N ASN A 88 5.02 -13.92 22.05
CA ASN A 88 4.27 -15.18 22.03
C ASN A 88 5.03 -16.31 21.33
N ILE A 89 6.31 -16.07 21.03
CA ILE A 89 7.18 -17.04 20.39
C ILE A 89 8.58 -16.94 20.98
N ASN A 90 9.29 -18.05 20.98
CA ASN A 90 10.72 -18.10 21.10
C ASN A 90 11.26 -18.49 19.72
N ILE A 91 12.25 -17.78 19.21
CA ILE A 91 12.92 -18.15 17.97
C ILE A 91 14.42 -18.20 18.23
N ASP A 92 15.09 -19.18 17.61
CA ASP A 92 16.54 -19.14 17.47
C ASP A 92 17.01 -17.91 16.65
N ASP A 93 18.33 -17.75 16.48
CA ASP A 93 18.94 -16.54 15.93
C ASP A 93 18.32 -16.12 14.58
N LEU A 94 17.38 -15.16 14.62
CA LEU A 94 16.71 -14.62 13.45
C LEU A 94 17.42 -13.35 12.99
N ASN A 95 17.71 -13.29 11.69
CA ASN A 95 18.27 -12.08 11.10
C ASN A 95 17.37 -10.87 11.40
N ARG A 96 17.95 -9.82 12.00
CA ARG A 96 17.26 -8.59 12.41
C ARG A 96 16.56 -7.83 11.27
N ASN A 97 16.90 -8.13 10.01
CA ASN A 97 16.24 -7.54 8.84
C ASN A 97 14.97 -8.28 8.41
N ILE A 98 14.62 -9.39 9.08
CA ILE A 98 13.37 -10.09 8.89
C ILE A 98 12.36 -9.50 9.85
N ASN A 99 11.15 -9.21 9.36
CA ASN A 99 10.04 -8.74 10.16
C ASN A 99 9.03 -9.89 10.31
N PRO A 100 9.08 -10.67 11.41
CA PRO A 100 8.12 -11.73 11.68
C PRO A 100 6.68 -11.26 11.52
N PHE A 101 5.84 -12.16 11.02
CA PHE A 101 4.39 -12.01 10.88
C PHE A 101 3.93 -10.91 9.93
N SER A 102 4.87 -10.15 9.34
CA SER A 102 4.55 -8.98 8.53
C SER A 102 3.78 -9.32 7.25
N ALA A 103 3.78 -10.58 6.81
CA ALA A 103 2.99 -11.02 5.66
C ALA A 103 1.60 -11.58 6.04
N SER A 104 1.33 -11.79 7.32
CA SER A 104 0.06 -12.30 7.85
C SER A 104 -1.11 -11.33 7.59
N ILE A 105 -2.32 -11.87 7.48
CA ILE A 105 -3.53 -11.06 7.26
C ILE A 105 -3.76 -10.06 8.40
N PRO A 106 -3.69 -10.46 9.69
CA PRO A 106 -3.94 -9.55 10.80
C PRO A 106 -2.92 -8.41 10.86
N TYR A 107 -1.63 -8.71 10.65
CA TYR A 107 -0.59 -7.68 10.61
C TYR A 107 -0.83 -6.65 9.52
N LYS A 108 -1.29 -7.06 8.32
CA LYS A 108 -1.63 -6.13 7.24
C LYS A 108 -2.79 -5.21 7.60
N GLY A 109 -3.78 -5.73 8.35
CA GLY A 109 -4.87 -4.93 8.92
C GLY A 109 -4.34 -3.86 9.86
N TYR A 110 -3.54 -4.25 10.86
CA TYR A 110 -2.90 -3.33 11.79
C TYR A 110 -1.99 -2.31 11.09
N PHE A 111 -1.19 -2.73 10.11
CA PHE A 111 -0.34 -1.83 9.34
C PHE A 111 -1.17 -0.75 8.64
N THR A 112 -2.26 -1.15 7.98
CA THR A 112 -3.15 -0.20 7.30
C THR A 112 -3.77 0.78 8.30
N ASP A 113 -4.22 0.29 9.45
CA ASP A 113 -4.89 1.14 10.43
C ASP A 113 -3.92 2.09 11.15
N LEU A 114 -2.76 1.60 11.58
CA LEU A 114 -1.77 2.36 12.35
C LEU A 114 -0.90 3.27 11.46
N GLU A 115 -0.37 2.73 10.35
CA GLU A 115 0.58 3.47 9.51
C GLU A 115 -0.10 4.36 8.49
N ILE A 116 -1.24 3.93 7.94
CA ILE A 116 -1.93 4.66 6.86
C ILE A 116 -3.07 5.51 7.42
N LYS A 117 -4.00 4.91 8.17
CA LYS A 117 -5.17 5.61 8.72
C LYS A 117 -4.88 6.35 10.04
N LYS A 118 -3.70 6.16 10.63
CA LYS A 118 -3.26 6.78 11.90
C LYS A 118 -4.21 6.51 13.08
N ARG A 119 -4.87 5.36 13.08
CA ARG A 119 -5.67 4.87 14.20
C ARG A 119 -4.76 4.45 15.35
N LYS A 120 -5.30 4.34 16.55
CA LYS A 120 -4.59 3.90 17.75
C LYS A 120 -5.41 2.83 18.45
N TYR A 121 -4.73 1.85 19.03
CA TYR A 121 -5.39 0.74 19.71
C TYR A 121 -4.93 0.60 21.15
N ILE A 122 -5.84 0.14 21.98
CA ILE A 122 -5.54 -0.30 23.34
C ILE A 122 -5.90 -1.78 23.42
N VAL A 123 -4.99 -2.57 23.99
CA VAL A 123 -5.06 -4.03 23.98
C VAL A 123 -5.00 -4.57 25.41
N ALA A 124 -5.79 -5.60 25.71
CA ALA A 124 -5.67 -6.36 26.96
C ALA A 124 -5.70 -7.87 26.64
N GLU A 125 -4.72 -8.61 27.17
CA GLU A 125 -4.57 -10.04 26.90
C GLU A 125 -4.95 -10.88 28.12
N ASN A 126 -5.50 -12.07 27.93
CA ASN A 126 -5.65 -13.04 29.02
C ASN A 126 -5.08 -14.36 28.56
N THR A 127 -4.32 -15.03 29.41
CA THR A 127 -3.62 -16.27 29.06
C THR A 127 -3.90 -17.32 30.12
N CYS A 128 -4.38 -18.49 29.73
CA CYS A 128 -4.42 -19.64 30.60
C CYS A 128 -3.60 -20.78 30.02
N LEU A 129 -2.50 -21.10 30.70
CA LEU A 129 -1.54 -22.15 30.38
C LEU A 129 -1.97 -23.45 31.05
N HIS A 130 -2.07 -24.53 30.30
CA HIS A 130 -2.45 -25.85 30.81
C HIS A 130 -1.28 -26.83 30.79
N SER A 131 -0.56 -26.88 29.67
CA SER A 131 0.55 -27.82 29.51
C SER A 131 1.67 -27.24 28.66
N TYR A 132 2.85 -27.79 28.82
CA TYR A 132 4.01 -27.60 27.95
C TYR A 132 4.32 -28.93 27.30
N ALA A 133 4.51 -28.96 25.98
CA ALA A 133 4.88 -30.17 25.25
C ALA A 133 6.10 -29.92 24.37
N THR A 134 6.97 -30.91 24.27
CA THR A 134 8.27 -30.82 23.58
C THR A 134 8.60 -32.11 22.85
N TYR A 135 9.23 -31.97 21.68
CA TYR A 135 9.79 -33.07 20.92
C TYR A 135 11.27 -33.26 21.23
N ASN A 136 11.66 -34.49 21.53
CA ASN A 136 13.05 -34.83 21.81
C ASN A 136 13.88 -34.91 20.53
N LEU A 137 14.67 -33.87 20.27
CA LEU A 137 15.54 -33.78 19.10
C LEU A 137 16.65 -34.85 19.02
N LYS A 138 16.92 -35.62 20.09
CA LYS A 138 17.92 -36.71 20.03
C LYS A 138 17.55 -37.79 19.00
N GLU A 139 16.26 -37.98 18.74
CA GLU A 139 15.76 -38.96 17.77
C GLU A 139 15.43 -38.35 16.40
N SER A 140 15.70 -37.05 16.21
CA SER A 140 15.40 -36.29 14.98
C SER A 140 15.90 -36.94 13.69
N ILE A 141 17.08 -37.58 13.71
CA ILE A 141 17.66 -38.21 12.51
C ILE A 141 16.81 -39.38 12.00
N LYS A 142 16.11 -40.09 12.88
CA LYS A 142 15.28 -41.25 12.49
C LYS A 142 13.89 -40.86 12.03
N ASN A 143 13.36 -39.75 12.54
CA ASN A 143 11.96 -39.36 12.37
C ASN A 143 11.78 -38.15 11.47
N ILE A 144 12.86 -37.61 10.88
CA ILE A 144 12.75 -36.52 9.92
C ILE A 144 12.06 -37.00 8.64
N ASN A 145 11.15 -36.18 8.12
CA ASN A 145 10.39 -36.47 6.92
C ASN A 145 11.33 -36.61 5.70
N SER A 146 11.21 -37.72 4.97
CA SER A 146 12.06 -38.00 3.80
C SER A 146 11.85 -37.01 2.65
N ASP A 147 10.62 -36.55 2.45
CA ASP A 147 10.31 -35.56 1.40
C ASP A 147 10.92 -34.20 1.74
N PHE A 148 10.95 -33.83 3.03
CA PHE A 148 11.65 -32.64 3.49
C PHE A 148 13.14 -32.72 3.11
N LEU A 149 13.81 -33.83 3.45
CA LEU A 149 15.21 -34.02 3.10
C LEU A 149 15.46 -33.95 1.59
N LEU A 150 14.70 -34.71 0.80
CA LEU A 150 14.82 -34.73 -0.67
C LEU A 150 14.59 -33.35 -1.29
N ASP A 151 13.64 -32.57 -0.75
CA ASP A 151 13.37 -31.24 -1.25
C ASP A 151 14.46 -30.25 -0.84
N THR A 152 15.04 -30.38 0.37
CA THR A 152 16.21 -29.57 0.75
C THR A 152 17.41 -29.84 -0.17
N GLU A 153 17.65 -31.08 -0.58
CA GLU A 153 18.74 -31.47 -1.49
C GLU A 153 18.58 -30.84 -2.89
N LYS A 154 17.35 -30.67 -3.38
CA LYS A 154 17.06 -30.04 -4.68
C LYS A 154 17.24 -28.51 -4.69
N LEU A 155 17.38 -27.87 -3.52
CA LEU A 155 17.49 -26.41 -3.45
C LEU A 155 18.82 -25.91 -4.04
N PRO A 156 18.80 -24.87 -4.90
CA PRO A 156 20.00 -24.31 -5.51
C PRO A 156 20.80 -23.47 -4.49
N ILE A 157 22.12 -23.45 -4.64
CA ILE A 157 23.01 -22.56 -3.88
C ILE A 157 22.86 -21.13 -4.42
N LEU A 158 22.58 -20.17 -3.53
CA LEU A 158 22.43 -18.76 -3.83
C LEU A 158 23.68 -17.98 -3.39
N SER A 159 24.21 -17.16 -4.29
CA SER A 159 25.16 -16.10 -3.92
C SER A 159 24.45 -14.74 -3.93
N LYS A 160 24.77 -13.90 -2.94
CA LYS A 160 24.13 -12.58 -2.73
C LYS A 160 24.20 -11.67 -3.97
N ASN A 161 25.26 -11.77 -4.77
CA ASN A 161 25.45 -10.98 -5.99
C ASN A 161 24.57 -11.43 -7.17
N VAL A 162 24.09 -12.68 -7.19
CA VAL A 162 23.27 -13.22 -8.27
C VAL A 162 21.80 -12.85 -8.05
N THR A 163 21.30 -12.87 -6.82
CA THR A 163 19.87 -12.62 -6.54
C THR A 163 19.45 -11.19 -6.83
N GLU A 164 20.23 -10.18 -6.42
CA GLU A 164 19.90 -8.76 -6.65
C GLU A 164 20.00 -8.34 -8.13
N LYS A 165 20.95 -8.93 -8.88
CA LYS A 165 21.20 -8.56 -10.28
C LYS A 165 20.35 -9.33 -11.29
N THR A 166 19.97 -10.57 -11.00
CA THR A 166 19.31 -11.45 -11.99
C THR A 166 17.81 -11.63 -11.76
N CYS A 167 17.33 -11.53 -10.50
CA CYS A 167 15.92 -11.64 -10.16
C CYS A 167 15.56 -10.70 -9.01
N SER A 168 15.57 -9.39 -9.27
CA SER A 168 15.13 -8.41 -8.28
C SER A 168 13.65 -8.62 -7.91
N LYS A 169 13.23 -8.08 -6.76
CA LYS A 169 11.82 -8.12 -6.30
C LYS A 169 10.83 -7.69 -7.39
N LEU A 170 11.11 -6.57 -8.06
CA LEU A 170 10.27 -6.04 -9.14
C LEU A 170 10.21 -7.00 -10.34
N VAL A 171 11.34 -7.61 -10.71
CA VAL A 171 11.39 -8.60 -11.80
C VAL A 171 10.56 -9.84 -11.45
N TYR A 172 10.64 -10.33 -10.21
CA TYR A 172 9.84 -11.47 -9.77
C TYR A 172 8.35 -11.16 -9.72
N MET A 173 7.96 -9.98 -9.21
CA MET A 173 6.55 -9.55 -9.14
C MET A 173 5.94 -9.40 -10.53
N TYR A 174 6.68 -8.86 -11.49
CA TYR A 174 6.22 -8.73 -12.88
C TYR A 174 6.24 -10.07 -13.63
N ASN A 175 7.35 -10.78 -13.60
CA ASN A 175 7.56 -12.00 -14.37
C ASN A 175 8.25 -13.07 -13.53
N SER A 176 7.47 -13.72 -12.68
CA SER A 176 7.91 -14.88 -11.89
C SER A 176 8.32 -16.08 -12.76
N LYS A 177 8.11 -16.02 -14.09
CA LYS A 177 8.53 -17.01 -15.08
C LYS A 177 9.84 -16.64 -15.78
N ASN A 178 10.50 -15.57 -15.39
CA ASN A 178 11.85 -15.27 -15.86
C ASN A 178 12.78 -16.48 -15.55
N GLU A 179 13.60 -16.88 -16.53
CA GLU A 179 14.44 -18.08 -16.45
C GLU A 179 15.34 -18.08 -15.21
N GLN A 180 15.92 -16.93 -14.85
CA GLN A 180 16.78 -16.78 -13.68
C GLN A 180 15.98 -16.89 -12.37
N CYS A 181 14.78 -16.28 -12.34
CA CYS A 181 13.86 -16.41 -11.20
C CYS A 181 13.39 -17.86 -11.02
N ILE A 182 13.07 -18.58 -12.11
CA ILE A 182 12.68 -19.99 -12.08
C ILE A 182 13.83 -20.86 -11.56
N LYS A 183 15.06 -20.60 -12.01
CA LYS A 183 16.21 -21.42 -11.68
C LYS A 183 16.66 -21.25 -10.23
N PHE A 184 16.71 -20.02 -9.74
CA PHE A 184 17.36 -19.73 -8.46
C PHE A 184 16.38 -19.39 -7.34
N ILE A 185 15.38 -18.54 -7.58
CA ILE A 185 14.51 -18.03 -6.50
C ILE A 185 13.28 -18.91 -6.27
N LYS A 186 12.58 -19.29 -7.34
CA LYS A 186 11.32 -20.03 -7.28
C LYS A 186 11.39 -21.33 -6.47
N PRO A 187 12.47 -22.14 -6.51
CA PRO A 187 12.59 -23.34 -5.68
C PRO A 187 12.57 -23.02 -4.19
N TRP A 188 13.26 -21.95 -3.75
CA TRP A 188 13.24 -21.52 -2.36
C TRP A 188 11.87 -20.97 -1.93
N ILE A 189 11.20 -20.18 -2.78
CA ILE A 189 9.84 -19.70 -2.48
C ILE A 189 8.86 -20.87 -2.34
N ALA A 190 8.96 -21.88 -3.22
CA ALA A 190 8.13 -23.08 -3.14
C ALA A 190 8.41 -23.89 -1.87
N PHE A 191 9.69 -24.00 -1.49
CA PHE A 191 10.10 -24.65 -0.25
C PHE A 191 9.52 -23.96 0.99
N PHE A 192 9.65 -22.63 1.12
CA PHE A 192 9.06 -21.90 2.25
C PHE A 192 7.53 -21.98 2.28
N LYS A 193 6.87 -21.98 1.12
CA LYS A 193 5.42 -22.17 1.06
C LYS A 193 4.98 -23.56 1.52
N LYS A 194 5.78 -24.60 1.26
CA LYS A 194 5.49 -25.99 1.63
C LYS A 194 5.81 -26.27 3.09
N TYR A 195 7.04 -25.98 3.52
CA TYR A 195 7.56 -26.38 4.83
C TYR A 195 7.66 -25.23 5.84
N GLY A 196 7.43 -23.98 5.42
CA GLY A 196 7.64 -22.82 6.28
C GLY A 196 9.11 -22.46 6.38
N THR A 197 9.46 -21.72 7.41
CA THR A 197 10.83 -21.21 7.63
C THR A 197 11.43 -21.82 8.89
N HIS A 198 10.62 -22.12 9.88
CA HIS A 198 11.03 -22.73 11.14
C HIS A 198 10.31 -24.06 11.35
N VAL A 199 10.67 -24.80 12.39
CA VAL A 199 9.95 -25.97 12.89
C VAL A 199 9.60 -25.75 14.34
N ILE A 200 8.41 -26.21 14.74
CA ILE A 200 7.94 -26.14 16.13
C ILE A 200 8.49 -27.34 16.88
N VAL A 201 9.41 -27.10 17.81
CA VAL A 201 10.04 -28.16 18.61
C VAL A 201 9.32 -28.32 19.95
N SER A 202 8.83 -27.21 20.50
CA SER A 202 8.00 -27.21 21.70
C SER A 202 6.97 -26.10 21.64
N ALA A 203 5.94 -26.22 22.46
CA ALA A 203 4.90 -25.22 22.58
C ALA A 203 4.25 -25.30 23.96
N HIS A 204 3.74 -24.15 24.40
CA HIS A 204 2.85 -24.06 25.55
C HIS A 204 1.41 -24.07 25.05
N PHE A 205 0.59 -24.92 25.66
CA PHE A 205 -0.78 -25.20 25.28
C PHE A 205 -1.75 -24.69 26.34
N GLY A 206 -2.85 -24.10 25.88
CA GLY A 206 -3.82 -23.46 26.75
C GLY A 206 -4.88 -22.70 25.97
N GLY A 207 -5.28 -21.57 26.51
CA GLY A 207 -6.14 -20.60 25.85
C GLY A 207 -5.62 -19.18 26.02
N LYS A 208 -5.79 -18.34 25.00
CA LYS A 208 -5.46 -16.92 25.03
C LYS A 208 -6.59 -16.08 24.45
N THR A 209 -6.85 -14.91 25.02
CA THR A 209 -7.76 -13.91 24.45
C THR A 209 -7.07 -12.58 24.28
N ILE A 210 -7.45 -11.82 23.26
CA ILE A 210 -7.03 -10.43 23.06
C ILE A 210 -8.25 -9.55 22.86
N ASN A 211 -8.39 -8.55 23.73
CA ASN A 211 -9.38 -7.50 23.57
C ASN A 211 -8.72 -6.28 22.97
N THR A 212 -9.26 -5.78 21.87
CA THR A 212 -8.74 -4.61 21.17
C THR A 212 -9.81 -3.53 21.12
N LEU A 213 -9.41 -2.29 21.42
CA LEU A 213 -10.26 -1.12 21.38
C LEU A 213 -9.60 -0.05 20.51
N GLU A 214 -10.28 0.35 19.43
CA GLU A 214 -9.89 1.52 18.64
C GLU A 214 -10.15 2.81 19.44
N VAL A 215 -9.16 3.70 19.50
CA VAL A 215 -9.23 4.96 20.24
C VAL A 215 -8.81 6.14 19.35
N PRO A 216 -9.53 7.28 19.37
CA PRO A 216 -9.10 8.49 18.69
C PRO A 216 -7.77 9.03 19.25
N ILE A 217 -6.91 9.58 18.37
CA ILE A 217 -5.56 10.06 18.71
C ILE A 217 -5.54 11.00 19.93
N GLN A 218 -6.47 11.96 19.99
CA GLN A 218 -6.51 12.94 21.09
C GLN A 218 -6.73 12.26 22.45
N LYS A 219 -7.62 11.27 22.50
CA LYS A 219 -7.94 10.55 23.73
C LYS A 219 -6.89 9.50 24.09
N PHE A 220 -6.17 8.99 23.09
CA PHE A 220 -5.06 8.07 23.30
C PHE A 220 -3.96 8.70 24.17
N GLU A 221 -3.58 9.95 23.89
CA GLU A 221 -2.60 10.70 24.69
C GLU A 221 -3.12 11.00 26.11
N GLU A 222 -4.39 11.38 26.24
CA GLU A 222 -5.02 11.57 27.56
C GLU A 222 -4.98 10.28 28.40
N LEU A 223 -5.27 9.13 27.79
CA LEU A 223 -5.24 7.84 28.47
C LEU A 223 -3.82 7.43 28.89
N LYS A 224 -2.79 7.74 28.09
CA LYS A 224 -1.38 7.54 28.50
C LYS A 224 -1.02 8.41 29.70
N ILE A 225 -1.35 9.69 29.66
CA ILE A 225 -1.07 10.63 30.77
C ILE A 225 -1.81 10.18 32.03
N TYR A 226 -3.07 9.75 31.87
CA TYR A 226 -3.86 9.21 32.98
C TYR A 226 -3.22 7.96 33.58
N ASN A 227 -2.79 7.01 32.75
CA ASN A 227 -2.07 5.80 33.18
C ASN A 227 -0.75 6.12 33.90
N TYR A 228 -0.01 7.13 33.43
CA TYR A 228 1.23 7.58 34.06
C TYR A 228 1.00 8.29 35.40
N LYS A 229 -0.05 9.13 35.51
CA LYS A 229 -0.33 9.97 36.68
C LYS A 229 -1.03 9.21 37.81
N TYR A 230 -1.98 8.37 37.45
CA TYR A 230 -2.64 7.45 38.36
C TYR A 230 -2.12 6.10 37.97
N SER A 231 -1.01 5.69 38.59
CA SER A 231 -0.46 4.37 38.33
C SER A 231 -1.59 3.35 38.45
N ILE A 232 -2.01 2.82 37.31
CA ILE A 232 -3.09 1.84 37.24
C ILE A 232 -2.65 0.56 38.00
N GLU A 233 -1.35 0.43 38.32
CA GLU A 233 -0.63 -0.64 39.03
C GLU A 233 -1.26 -1.14 40.34
N ASN A 234 -2.32 -0.54 40.87
CA ASN A 234 -2.97 -1.01 42.10
C ASN A 234 -4.50 -0.93 42.12
N ASN A 235 -5.16 -0.73 40.97
CA ASN A 235 -6.61 -0.67 40.94
C ASN A 235 -7.21 -2.01 40.52
N ARG A 236 -7.51 -2.88 41.49
CA ARG A 236 -8.29 -4.15 41.32
C ARG A 236 -9.67 -3.96 40.63
N TYR A 237 -10.04 -2.72 40.31
CA TYR A 237 -11.29 -2.33 39.67
C TYR A 237 -11.15 -1.97 38.19
N LEU A 238 -9.93 -1.83 37.64
CA LEU A 238 -9.66 -1.68 36.19
C LEU A 238 -9.78 -3.04 35.47
N ASN A 239 -10.95 -3.64 35.68
CA ASN A 239 -11.41 -4.75 34.90
C ASN A 239 -11.91 -4.17 33.56
N VAL A 240 -11.40 -4.67 32.43
CA VAL A 240 -11.93 -4.37 31.08
C VAL A 240 -13.47 -4.50 31.04
N PHE A 241 -14.04 -5.31 31.95
CA PHE A 241 -15.47 -5.56 32.15
C PHE A 241 -16.22 -4.58 33.06
N LYS A 242 -15.55 -3.82 33.92
CA LYS A 242 -16.17 -2.78 34.77
C LYS A 242 -15.97 -1.37 34.23
N ASP A 243 -14.88 -1.14 33.50
CA ASP A 243 -14.46 0.21 33.11
C ASP A 243 -14.81 0.64 31.70
N ARG A 244 -15.78 -0.04 31.07
CA ARG A 244 -16.57 0.56 29.98
C ARG A 244 -17.16 1.90 30.44
N LEU A 245 -17.48 2.08 31.72
CA LEU A 245 -17.95 3.33 32.35
C LEU A 245 -16.83 4.36 32.57
N LEU A 246 -15.62 3.94 32.96
CA LEU A 246 -14.49 4.84 33.26
C LEU A 246 -13.87 5.38 31.96
N LEU A 247 -13.71 4.52 30.94
CA LEU A 247 -13.43 4.93 29.57
C LEU A 247 -14.53 5.86 29.05
N LYS A 248 -15.82 5.59 29.30
CA LYS A 248 -16.92 6.47 28.86
C LYS A 248 -16.90 7.84 29.54
N ASN A 249 -16.44 7.97 30.79
CA ASN A 249 -16.27 9.26 31.46
C ASN A 249 -15.10 10.07 30.89
N ILE A 250 -13.98 9.41 30.57
CA ILE A 250 -12.83 10.03 29.87
C ILE A 250 -13.21 10.40 28.43
N LEU A 251 -14.05 9.60 27.77
CA LEU A 251 -14.53 9.84 26.41
C LEU A 251 -15.69 10.86 26.34
N LYS A 252 -16.30 11.30 27.45
CA LYS A 252 -17.48 12.19 27.50
C LYS A 252 -17.18 13.69 27.70
N THR A 253 -15.93 14.10 27.93
CA THR A 253 -15.53 15.49 28.20
C THR A 253 -15.60 16.41 26.96
N GLU A 254 -16.65 16.30 26.14
CA GLU A 254 -16.84 17.16 24.96
C GLU A 254 -17.81 18.32 25.14
N ASN A 255 -18.50 18.47 26.28
CA ASN A 255 -19.28 19.69 26.51
C ASN A 255 -18.81 20.45 27.74
N GLY A 256 -18.20 21.60 27.46
CA GLY A 256 -17.59 22.48 28.44
C GLY A 256 -18.51 22.83 29.60
N SER A 257 -18.02 22.54 30.80
CA SER A 257 -18.22 23.39 31.95
C SER A 257 -17.05 23.14 32.89
N GLN A 258 -16.21 24.17 33.07
CA GLN A 258 -15.33 24.27 34.23
C GLN A 258 -16.19 24.12 35.49
N HIS A 259 -16.11 22.98 36.18
CA HIS A 259 -16.57 22.90 37.56
C HIS A 259 -15.57 22.09 38.39
N ASN A 260 -14.78 22.85 39.14
CA ASN A 260 -14.05 22.54 40.37
C ASN A 260 -13.85 21.07 40.73
N TYR A 261 -12.61 20.60 40.53
CA TYR A 261 -11.99 19.54 41.32
C TYR A 261 -11.91 19.96 42.79
N MET A 262 -13.00 19.89 43.57
CA MET A 262 -12.93 19.96 45.04
C MET A 262 -14.21 19.56 45.80
N GLN A 263 -15.20 18.88 45.19
CA GLN A 263 -16.39 18.39 45.92
C GLN A 263 -16.84 16.98 45.50
N ALA A 264 -15.92 16.02 45.48
CA ALA A 264 -16.24 14.60 45.29
C ALA A 264 -15.97 13.75 46.56
N GLU A 265 -16.19 14.34 47.73
CA GLU A 265 -16.39 13.58 48.97
C GLU A 265 -17.79 13.92 49.49
N LYS A 266 -18.67 12.91 49.47
CA LYS A 266 -20.09 12.88 49.91
C LYS A 266 -21.12 12.84 48.77
N ALA A 267 -21.22 11.69 48.13
CA ALA A 267 -22.48 11.20 47.59
C ALA A 267 -22.44 9.67 47.56
N ASP A 268 -22.55 9.09 48.75
CA ASP A 268 -22.90 7.69 48.92
C ASP A 268 -24.43 7.59 48.94
N LYS A 269 -24.98 6.53 48.33
CA LYS A 269 -26.42 6.14 48.22
C LYS A 269 -27.21 6.61 46.98
N ASN A 270 -27.01 5.93 45.85
CA ASN A 270 -28.06 5.15 45.16
C ASN A 270 -27.47 4.50 43.90
N TYR A 271 -27.07 3.23 44.02
CA TYR A 271 -26.43 2.48 42.94
C TYR A 271 -27.40 2.19 41.77
N ASP A 272 -28.68 1.92 42.07
CA ASP A 272 -29.69 1.50 41.09
C ASP A 272 -30.19 2.62 40.16
N ASP A 273 -30.20 3.88 40.61
CA ASP A 273 -30.67 5.01 39.80
C ASP A 273 -29.58 5.55 38.85
N LEU A 274 -28.31 5.34 39.22
CA LEU A 274 -27.15 5.58 38.37
C LEU A 274 -27.04 4.52 37.27
N GLU A 275 -27.36 3.26 37.58
CA GLU A 275 -27.33 2.15 36.61
C GLU A 275 -28.43 2.29 35.54
N LYS A 276 -29.65 2.70 35.93
CA LYS A 276 -30.73 2.99 34.97
C LYS A 276 -30.44 4.18 34.07
N LYS A 277 -29.92 5.28 34.62
CA LYS A 277 -29.51 6.46 33.83
C LYS A 277 -28.28 6.18 32.96
N ALA A 278 -27.38 5.29 33.40
CA ALA A 278 -26.26 4.83 32.59
C ALA A 278 -26.70 3.97 31.40
N ASN A 279 -27.73 3.12 31.59
CA ASN A 279 -28.32 2.26 30.57
C ASN A 279 -29.12 3.03 29.51
N ASP A 280 -29.94 4.02 29.91
CA ASP A 280 -30.67 4.88 28.96
C ASP A 280 -29.73 5.78 28.13
N VAL A 281 -28.58 6.16 28.70
CA VAL A 281 -27.50 6.88 28.00
C VAL A 281 -26.57 5.92 27.24
N LEU A 282 -26.58 4.61 27.51
CA LEU A 282 -25.93 3.58 26.70
C LEU A 282 -26.66 3.40 25.37
N ASN A 283 -27.98 3.22 25.43
CA ASN A 283 -28.84 3.04 24.25
C ASN A 283 -28.83 4.26 23.30
N LYS A 284 -28.56 5.46 23.84
CA LYS A 284 -28.44 6.69 23.04
C LYS A 284 -27.06 6.91 22.42
N TYR A 285 -25.98 6.32 22.96
CA TYR A 285 -24.60 6.54 22.52
C TYR A 285 -24.07 5.39 21.63
N GLU A 286 -24.59 4.17 21.78
CA GLU A 286 -24.33 3.07 20.83
C GLU A 286 -24.82 3.40 19.41
N ASN A 287 -25.77 4.32 19.28
CA ASN A 287 -26.27 4.84 18.02
C ASN A 287 -25.46 6.02 17.44
N SER A 288 -24.42 6.51 18.13
CA SER A 288 -23.61 7.65 17.68
C SER A 288 -22.11 7.43 17.92
N ASN A 289 -21.41 7.04 16.85
CA ASN A 289 -19.96 6.81 16.71
C ASN A 289 -19.39 5.50 17.29
N SER A 290 -18.97 4.65 16.35
CA SER A 290 -18.50 3.28 16.49
C SER A 290 -17.17 3.14 17.24
N ASN A 291 -17.21 2.84 18.53
CA ASN A 291 -16.07 2.21 19.21
C ASN A 291 -16.18 0.69 18.99
N LYS A 292 -15.50 0.17 17.96
CA LYS A 292 -15.44 -1.27 17.70
C LYS A 292 -14.51 -1.90 18.74
N ILE A 293 -15.09 -2.52 19.76
CA ILE A 293 -14.39 -3.46 20.63
C ILE A 293 -14.37 -4.79 19.88
N ASN A 294 -13.19 -5.37 19.69
CA ASN A 294 -13.05 -6.71 19.15
C ASN A 294 -12.41 -7.64 20.20
N LEU A 295 -13.00 -8.83 20.36
CA LEU A 295 -12.46 -9.89 21.21
C LEU A 295 -12.03 -11.04 20.31
N ASP A 296 -10.74 -11.32 20.28
CA ASP A 296 -10.16 -12.47 19.59
C ASP A 296 -9.81 -13.57 20.60
N ILE A 297 -10.13 -14.83 20.28
CA ILE A 297 -9.96 -16.00 21.15
C ILE A 297 -9.13 -17.08 20.42
N LYS A 298 -8.21 -17.72 21.14
CA LYS A 298 -7.45 -18.90 20.69
C LYS A 298 -7.47 -19.95 21.79
N GLY A 299 -8.04 -21.11 21.52
CA GLY A 299 -8.29 -22.13 22.55
C GLY A 299 -9.47 -21.76 23.46
N GLY A 300 -10.14 -22.77 23.99
CA GLY A 300 -11.48 -22.64 24.58
C GLY A 300 -12.56 -22.46 23.51
N ASN A 301 -13.81 -22.33 23.95
CA ASN A 301 -14.95 -22.11 23.07
C ASN A 301 -15.07 -20.63 22.73
N ASN A 302 -15.48 -20.34 21.48
CA ASN A 302 -15.91 -19.01 21.10
C ASN A 302 -17.23 -18.68 21.83
N LEU A 303 -17.37 -17.43 22.28
CA LEU A 303 -18.54 -16.95 22.97
C LEU A 303 -19.14 -15.77 22.18
N ASP A 304 -20.45 -15.82 21.93
CA ASP A 304 -21.19 -14.78 21.21
C ASP A 304 -21.60 -13.61 22.12
N ASP A 305 -21.49 -13.78 23.44
CA ASP A 305 -21.93 -12.82 24.46
C ASP A 305 -20.88 -11.74 24.76
N GLU A 306 -21.34 -10.59 25.28
CA GLU A 306 -20.45 -9.53 25.78
C GLU A 306 -19.43 -10.10 26.79
N TRP A 307 -18.14 -9.93 26.48
CA TRP A 307 -17.03 -10.38 27.34
C TRP A 307 -17.20 -9.77 28.75
N LYS A 308 -17.48 -10.61 29.75
CA LYS A 308 -17.77 -10.28 31.16
C LYS A 308 -17.12 -11.34 32.07
N GLN A 309 -17.17 -11.15 33.39
CA GLN A 309 -16.58 -12.11 34.34
C GLN A 309 -17.15 -13.53 34.18
N LEU A 310 -18.47 -13.66 33.97
CA LEU A 310 -19.10 -14.98 33.78
C LEU A 310 -18.65 -15.65 32.48
N THR A 311 -18.57 -14.91 31.37
CA THR A 311 -18.12 -15.45 30.08
C THR A 311 -16.63 -15.81 30.12
N TYR A 312 -15.81 -15.04 30.86
CA TYR A 312 -14.41 -15.39 31.10
C TYR A 312 -14.27 -16.74 31.81
N GLU A 313 -15.04 -17.00 32.88
CA GLU A 313 -14.99 -18.30 33.57
C GLU A 313 -15.50 -19.44 32.68
N GLN A 314 -16.54 -19.20 31.88
CA GLN A 314 -17.02 -20.18 30.89
C GLN A 314 -15.94 -20.52 29.86
N TRP A 315 -15.29 -19.51 29.29
CA TRP A 315 -14.18 -19.69 28.36
C TRP A 315 -13.02 -20.45 29.02
N LYS A 316 -12.57 -20.01 30.19
CA LYS A 316 -11.49 -20.65 30.94
C LYS A 316 -11.75 -22.15 31.17
N ASN A 317 -12.97 -22.49 31.60
CA ASN A 317 -13.34 -23.90 31.84
C ASN A 317 -13.42 -24.73 30.55
N SER A 318 -13.67 -24.10 29.39
CA SER A 318 -13.71 -24.79 28.11
C SER A 318 -12.32 -25.11 27.51
N ILE A 319 -11.24 -24.56 28.07
CA ILE A 319 -9.87 -24.80 27.58
C ILE A 319 -9.48 -26.27 27.73
N TYR A 320 -9.95 -26.96 28.77
CA TYR A 320 -9.71 -28.39 28.99
C TYR A 320 -10.19 -29.26 27.82
N THR A 321 -11.20 -28.81 27.08
CA THR A 321 -11.76 -29.54 25.93
C THR A 321 -11.26 -29.02 24.59
N ASN A 322 -10.74 -27.80 24.53
CA ASN A 322 -10.29 -27.16 23.29
C ASN A 322 -8.97 -26.41 23.51
N ILE A 323 -7.91 -27.15 23.80
CA ILE A 323 -6.60 -26.59 24.06
C ILE A 323 -5.89 -26.23 22.74
N ALA A 324 -5.20 -25.08 22.71
CA ALA A 324 -4.49 -24.60 21.54
C ALA A 324 -3.07 -24.14 21.92
N PRO A 325 -2.11 -24.13 20.98
CA PRO A 325 -0.79 -23.59 21.24
C PRO A 325 -0.86 -22.06 21.38
N ILE A 326 -0.48 -21.56 22.54
CA ILE A 326 -0.50 -20.13 22.90
C ILE A 326 0.89 -19.48 22.92
N TYR A 327 1.94 -20.31 23.00
CA TYR A 327 3.33 -19.90 22.86
C TYR A 327 4.10 -20.97 22.09
N LEU A 328 4.95 -20.59 21.13
CA LEU A 328 5.70 -21.54 20.28
C LEU A 328 7.20 -21.38 20.45
N ASP A 329 7.93 -22.48 20.52
CA ASP A 329 9.39 -22.49 20.39
C ASP A 329 9.79 -22.97 18.99
N LEU A 330 10.40 -22.06 18.24
CA LEU A 330 10.70 -22.18 16.82
C LEU A 330 12.21 -22.33 16.60
N PHE A 331 12.58 -23.31 15.79
CA PHE A 331 13.95 -23.51 15.33
C PHE A 331 14.03 -23.32 13.82
N SER A 332 15.04 -22.59 13.34
CA SER A 332 15.25 -22.37 11.91
C SER A 332 15.41 -23.70 11.18
N LEU A 333 14.68 -23.87 10.07
CA LEU A 333 14.85 -25.05 9.21
C LEU A 333 16.28 -25.17 8.65
N SER A 334 17.03 -24.06 8.60
CA SER A 334 18.44 -24.07 8.20
C SER A 334 19.31 -24.94 9.11
N SER A 335 18.92 -25.12 10.37
CA SER A 335 19.62 -25.98 11.33
C SER A 335 19.64 -27.45 10.90
N PHE A 336 18.68 -27.86 10.07
CA PHE A 336 18.53 -29.23 9.56
C PHE A 336 19.00 -29.38 8.10
N MET A 337 19.70 -28.39 7.56
CA MET A 337 20.26 -28.40 6.22
C MET A 337 21.78 -28.59 6.21
N HIS A 338 22.32 -29.08 5.09
CA HIS A 338 23.75 -29.10 4.83
C HIS A 338 24.37 -27.69 4.95
N ILE A 339 25.60 -27.63 5.45
CA ILE A 339 26.28 -26.36 5.80
C ILE A 339 26.38 -25.39 4.62
N GLU A 340 26.58 -25.91 3.40
CA GLU A 340 26.64 -25.15 2.14
C GLU A 340 25.33 -24.46 1.77
N LYS A 341 24.19 -24.90 2.33
CA LYS A 341 22.86 -24.32 2.06
C LYS A 341 22.42 -23.30 3.09
N LYS A 342 23.08 -23.20 4.24
CA LYS A 342 22.67 -22.28 5.32
C LYS A 342 22.72 -20.81 4.90
N GLU A 343 23.78 -20.39 4.23
CA GLU A 343 23.87 -19.01 3.71
C GLU A 343 22.81 -18.76 2.62
N SER A 344 22.58 -19.74 1.76
CA SER A 344 21.56 -19.66 0.70
C SER A 344 20.16 -19.54 1.29
N TYR A 345 19.88 -20.31 2.35
CA TYR A 345 18.64 -20.22 3.12
C TYR A 345 18.44 -18.81 3.68
N ASN A 346 19.45 -18.23 4.33
CA ASN A 346 19.34 -16.89 4.92
C ASN A 346 19.09 -15.81 3.85
N ASN A 347 19.79 -15.90 2.71
CA ASN A 347 19.59 -15.00 1.57
C ASN A 347 18.19 -15.17 0.96
N ALA A 348 17.70 -16.40 0.83
CA ALA A 348 16.37 -16.70 0.34
C ALA A 348 15.28 -16.19 1.30
N LEU A 349 15.46 -16.35 2.61
CA LEU A 349 14.51 -15.89 3.62
C LEU A 349 14.42 -14.37 3.65
N LEU A 350 15.56 -13.67 3.51
CA LEU A 350 15.56 -12.20 3.36
C LEU A 350 14.83 -11.76 2.09
N TYR A 351 15.03 -12.48 0.97
CA TYR A 351 14.30 -12.22 -0.26
C TYR A 351 12.79 -12.44 -0.09
N TYR A 352 12.41 -13.54 0.58
CA TYR A 352 11.03 -13.88 0.91
C TYR A 352 10.37 -12.79 1.77
N ASN A 353 11.08 -12.29 2.79
CA ASN A 353 10.67 -11.15 3.60
C ASN A 353 10.45 -9.89 2.75
N ASN A 354 11.39 -9.53 1.88
CA ASN A 354 11.28 -8.33 1.05
C ASN A 354 10.12 -8.42 0.04
N LEU A 355 9.81 -9.64 -0.42
CA LEU A 355 8.73 -9.89 -1.38
C LEU A 355 7.34 -9.87 -0.74
N PHE A 356 7.17 -10.44 0.46
CA PHE A 356 5.85 -10.64 1.06
C PHE A 356 5.57 -9.83 2.33
N GLY A 357 6.60 -9.43 3.06
CA GLY A 357 6.46 -8.70 4.31
C GLY A 357 5.84 -7.32 4.10
N MET A 358 4.84 -6.96 4.89
CA MET A 358 4.17 -5.68 4.76
C MET A 358 5.07 -4.54 5.24
N ASN A 359 5.25 -3.57 4.36
CA ASN A 359 5.90 -2.29 4.63
C ASN A 359 5.26 -1.24 3.71
N GLN A 360 5.68 0.02 3.80
CA GLN A 360 5.09 1.08 2.96
C GLN A 360 5.19 0.73 1.47
N GLU A 361 6.36 0.30 0.99
CA GLU A 361 6.56 -0.06 -0.41
C GLU A 361 5.59 -1.18 -0.87
N ASN A 362 5.52 -2.29 -0.14
CA ASN A 362 4.64 -3.42 -0.45
C ASN A 362 3.16 -3.07 -0.30
N TYR A 363 2.80 -2.20 0.64
CA TYR A 363 1.45 -1.66 0.76
C TYR A 363 1.05 -0.97 -0.54
N TYR A 364 1.86 -0.02 -1.03
CA TYR A 364 1.58 0.71 -2.27
C TYR A 364 1.60 -0.19 -3.50
N TYR A 365 2.54 -1.14 -3.60
CA TYR A 365 2.54 -2.09 -4.72
C TYR A 365 1.33 -3.05 -4.73
N SER A 366 0.67 -3.24 -3.58
CA SER A 366 -0.58 -4.00 -3.49
C SER A 366 -1.83 -3.17 -3.83
N GLN A 367 -1.73 -1.84 -3.86
CA GLN A 367 -2.85 -0.96 -4.19
C GLN A 367 -3.15 -0.95 -5.69
N ASN A 368 -4.35 -0.47 -6.03
CA ASN A 368 -4.68 -0.16 -7.40
C ASN A 368 -3.86 1.05 -7.86
N ILE A 369 -3.31 1.01 -9.10
CA ILE A 369 -2.64 2.18 -9.68
C ILE A 369 -3.51 3.44 -9.65
N ALA A 370 -4.84 3.29 -9.78
CA ALA A 370 -5.79 4.38 -9.64
C ALA A 370 -5.65 5.12 -8.29
N ASP A 371 -5.58 4.39 -7.18
CA ASP A 371 -5.46 4.97 -5.84
C ASP A 371 -4.13 5.72 -5.68
N ILE A 372 -3.06 5.18 -6.28
CA ILE A 372 -1.74 5.83 -6.34
C ILE A 372 -1.78 7.12 -7.16
N LEU A 373 -2.55 7.12 -8.25
CA LEU A 373 -2.74 8.30 -9.10
C LEU A 373 -3.56 9.39 -8.41
N LEU A 374 -4.53 9.01 -7.57
CA LEU A 374 -5.35 9.94 -6.79
C LEU A 374 -4.60 10.59 -5.62
N ASP A 375 -3.68 9.86 -4.97
CA ASP A 375 -2.90 10.38 -3.84
C ASP A 375 -1.83 11.41 -4.26
N GLY A 376 -1.42 11.40 -5.53
CA GLY A 376 -0.41 12.33 -6.04
C GLY A 376 -0.93 13.74 -6.30
N LYS A 377 0.01 14.62 -6.65
CA LYS A 377 -0.25 16.05 -6.92
C LYS A 377 0.23 16.42 -8.30
N GLN A 378 -0.61 17.12 -9.05
CA GLN A 378 -0.30 17.63 -10.37
C GLN A 378 0.01 19.12 -10.28
N ILE A 379 1.15 19.53 -10.85
CA ILE A 379 1.56 20.93 -10.89
C ILE A 379 1.68 21.34 -12.35
N THR A 380 0.92 22.36 -12.73
CA THR A 380 0.96 22.96 -14.06
C THR A 380 1.48 24.38 -13.99
N GLY A 381 2.02 24.86 -15.11
CA GLY A 381 2.40 26.26 -15.24
C GLY A 381 2.72 26.61 -16.68
N SER A 382 2.78 27.92 -16.93
CA SER A 382 3.07 28.48 -18.23
C SER A 382 3.76 29.83 -18.09
N GLY A 383 4.52 30.22 -19.11
CA GLY A 383 5.32 31.43 -19.10
C GLY A 383 5.91 31.79 -20.46
N LYS A 384 6.59 32.93 -20.50
CA LYS A 384 7.44 33.36 -21.62
C LYS A 384 8.91 33.12 -21.24
N GLY A 385 9.67 32.45 -22.10
CA GLY A 385 11.05 32.06 -21.86
C GLY A 385 11.18 30.92 -20.86
N SER A 386 11.39 31.23 -19.59
CA SER A 386 11.69 30.24 -18.54
C SER A 386 10.44 29.73 -17.81
N LEU A 387 10.48 28.48 -17.36
CA LEU A 387 9.44 27.87 -16.52
C LEU A 387 10.06 26.97 -15.45
N ILE A 388 9.56 27.07 -14.22
CA ILE A 388 9.92 26.21 -13.09
C ILE A 388 8.63 25.68 -12.48
N LEU A 389 8.56 24.36 -12.30
CA LEU A 389 7.45 23.67 -11.63
C LEU A 389 8.03 22.94 -10.41
N THR A 390 7.40 23.12 -9.25
CA THR A 390 7.90 22.58 -7.97
C THR A 390 6.78 21.82 -7.26
N CYS A 391 7.11 20.62 -6.79
CA CYS A 391 6.23 19.80 -5.97
C CYS A 391 6.01 20.44 -4.59
N PRO A 392 4.83 20.22 -3.98
CA PRO A 392 4.56 20.68 -2.62
C PRO A 392 5.43 19.94 -1.59
N ASP A 393 5.51 20.50 -0.39
CA ASP A 393 6.27 19.91 0.72
C ASP A 393 5.79 18.47 1.01
N GLY A 394 6.75 17.56 1.22
CA GLY A 394 6.48 16.14 1.43
C GLY A 394 6.18 15.34 0.15
N TYR A 395 6.26 15.96 -1.03
CA TYR A 395 6.13 15.29 -2.32
C TYR A 395 7.42 15.38 -3.14
N THR A 396 7.64 14.35 -3.96
CA THR A 396 8.79 14.22 -4.87
C THR A 396 8.30 14.11 -6.31
N LYS A 397 9.07 14.61 -7.27
CA LYS A 397 8.70 14.60 -8.68
C LYS A 397 8.84 13.19 -9.24
N SER A 398 7.76 12.63 -9.77
CA SER A 398 7.78 11.31 -10.42
C SER A 398 8.03 11.42 -11.93
N THR A 399 7.28 12.26 -12.63
CA THR A 399 7.38 12.45 -14.08
C THR A 399 6.84 13.80 -14.51
N GLY A 400 7.08 14.20 -15.75
CA GLY A 400 6.48 15.38 -16.36
C GLY A 400 7.21 15.85 -17.60
N PHE A 401 6.81 17.04 -18.08
CA PHE A 401 7.44 17.71 -19.19
C PHE A 401 7.32 19.23 -19.07
N ILE A 402 8.29 19.92 -19.68
CA ILE A 402 8.14 21.33 -20.08
C ILE A 402 8.19 21.37 -21.60
N PHE A 403 7.09 21.81 -22.20
CA PHE A 403 6.99 22.08 -23.62
C PHE A 403 7.49 23.49 -23.93
N GLU A 404 8.15 23.61 -25.06
CA GLU A 404 8.73 24.84 -25.58
C GLU A 404 8.26 25.04 -27.03
N PHE A 405 7.82 26.25 -27.34
CA PHE A 405 7.54 26.70 -28.71
C PHE A 405 8.27 28.00 -29.02
N ASP A 406 9.13 27.99 -30.04
CA ASP A 406 9.88 29.16 -30.50
C ASP A 406 9.14 29.91 -31.62
N LYS A 407 8.65 31.11 -31.31
CA LYS A 407 8.02 31.99 -32.31
C LYS A 407 9.03 32.63 -33.25
N SER A 408 10.27 32.87 -32.82
CA SER A 408 11.28 33.60 -33.58
C SER A 408 11.77 32.83 -34.82
N MET A 409 11.55 31.51 -34.82
CA MET A 409 11.92 30.60 -35.90
C MET A 409 10.90 30.53 -37.05
N GLU A 410 9.99 31.50 -37.18
CA GLU A 410 9.05 31.53 -38.31
C GLU A 410 9.77 31.78 -39.65
N LEU A 411 9.56 30.89 -40.63
CA LEU A 411 10.20 30.98 -41.94
C LEU A 411 9.77 32.25 -42.69
N THR A 412 10.73 33.03 -43.15
CA THR A 412 10.46 34.15 -44.07
C THR A 412 9.89 33.63 -45.39
N LYS A 413 9.12 34.47 -46.12
CA LYS A 413 8.56 34.11 -47.45
C LYS A 413 9.61 33.61 -48.45
N LYS A 414 10.88 34.03 -48.30
CA LYS A 414 12.01 33.59 -49.12
C LYS A 414 12.49 32.18 -48.71
N GLN A 415 12.64 31.92 -47.42
CA GLN A 415 13.01 30.60 -46.89
C GLN A 415 11.94 29.53 -47.14
N LYS A 416 10.65 29.90 -47.09
CA LYS A 416 9.53 29.02 -47.46
C LYS A 416 9.63 28.55 -48.93
N LYS A 417 10.13 29.40 -49.83
CA LYS A 417 10.36 29.06 -51.25
C LYS A 417 11.59 28.19 -51.47
N GLU A 418 12.62 28.34 -50.64
CA GLU A 418 13.91 27.63 -50.76
C GLU A 418 13.93 26.26 -50.05
N LYS A 419 12.83 25.83 -49.39
CA LYS A 419 12.74 24.58 -48.60
C LYS A 419 13.92 24.37 -47.65
N LYS A 420 14.42 25.45 -47.02
CA LYS A 420 15.54 25.36 -46.09
C LYS A 420 15.07 24.64 -44.81
N VAL A 421 15.76 23.56 -44.44
CA VAL A 421 15.47 22.82 -43.22
C VAL A 421 15.97 23.61 -42.02
N LEU A 422 15.08 23.99 -41.11
CA LEU A 422 15.38 24.72 -39.88
C LEU A 422 15.37 23.77 -38.67
N GLU A 423 15.91 24.22 -37.54
CA GLU A 423 15.73 23.54 -36.27
C GLU A 423 14.25 23.42 -35.87
N ASN A 424 13.89 22.35 -35.16
CA ASN A 424 12.55 22.15 -34.62
C ASN A 424 12.14 23.33 -33.72
N ARG A 425 10.95 23.87 -34.03
CA ARG A 425 10.27 24.97 -33.32
C ARG A 425 9.57 24.49 -32.05
N ILE A 426 9.22 23.21 -31.98
CA ILE A 426 8.66 22.57 -30.79
C ILE A 426 9.68 21.65 -30.12
N ARG A 427 9.78 21.73 -28.80
CA ARG A 427 10.67 20.88 -27.99
C ARG A 427 9.97 20.47 -26.71
N ILE A 428 10.30 19.28 -26.20
CA ILE A 428 9.95 18.86 -24.85
C ILE A 428 11.23 18.65 -24.06
N HIS A 429 11.26 19.26 -22.87
CA HIS A 429 12.24 19.02 -21.83
C HIS A 429 11.62 18.03 -20.83
N PRO A 430 11.96 16.73 -20.92
CA PRO A 430 11.39 15.72 -20.04
C PRO A 430 11.85 15.91 -18.59
N CYS A 431 10.92 15.79 -17.66
CA CYS A 431 11.16 15.90 -16.23
C CYS A 431 11.37 14.51 -15.61
N TYR A 432 12.58 13.99 -15.69
CA TYR A 432 12.96 12.71 -15.07
C TYR A 432 13.01 12.82 -13.53
N ASN A 433 12.66 11.74 -12.84
CA ASN A 433 12.92 11.58 -11.41
C ASN A 433 14.39 11.19 -11.18
N LYS A 434 15.13 12.02 -10.44
CA LYS A 434 16.55 11.80 -10.08
C LYS A 434 16.78 11.32 -8.65
N GLY A 435 15.72 11.06 -7.88
CA GLY A 435 15.79 10.55 -6.51
C GLY A 435 14.91 11.28 -5.52
N GLU A 436 15.15 11.02 -4.24
CA GLU A 436 14.32 11.44 -3.10
C GLU A 436 14.18 12.95 -2.93
N TYR A 437 15.19 13.73 -3.31
CA TYR A 437 15.19 15.18 -3.17
C TYR A 437 14.85 15.92 -4.48
N ASP A 438 14.44 15.20 -5.52
CA ASP A 438 14.09 15.79 -6.79
C ASP A 438 12.65 16.32 -6.77
N THR A 439 12.48 17.58 -6.38
CA THR A 439 11.16 18.22 -6.19
C THR A 439 10.79 19.19 -7.30
N SER A 440 11.67 19.48 -8.26
CA SER A 440 11.38 20.51 -9.28
C SER A 440 11.81 20.11 -10.70
N CYS A 441 11.17 20.74 -11.67
CA CYS A 441 11.56 20.70 -13.08
C CYS A 441 11.68 22.12 -13.59
N SER A 442 12.80 22.44 -14.22
CA SER A 442 13.09 23.80 -14.68
C SER A 442 13.64 23.80 -16.10
N TYR A 443 13.16 24.75 -16.89
CA TYR A 443 13.77 25.16 -18.15
C TYR A 443 14.04 26.66 -18.09
N VAL A 444 15.27 27.07 -18.38
CA VAL A 444 15.68 28.47 -18.30
C VAL A 444 16.08 28.97 -19.68
N ASN A 445 15.35 29.96 -20.18
CA ASN A 445 15.67 30.69 -21.39
C ASN A 445 15.31 32.18 -21.23
N LYS A 446 16.19 33.05 -21.71
CA LYS A 446 16.03 34.51 -21.64
C LYS A 446 15.23 35.08 -22.81
N ASN A 447 15.02 34.30 -23.88
CA ASN A 447 14.27 34.76 -25.04
C ASN A 447 12.76 34.82 -24.74
N SER A 448 12.18 36.02 -24.82
CA SER A 448 10.75 36.25 -24.60
C SER A 448 9.85 35.76 -25.73
N ASP A 449 10.42 35.45 -26.90
CA ASP A 449 9.69 34.90 -28.05
C ASP A 449 9.37 33.42 -27.90
N ILE A 450 9.94 32.78 -26.87
CA ILE A 450 9.69 31.40 -26.54
C ILE A 450 8.49 31.31 -25.60
N ILE A 451 7.51 30.49 -25.95
CA ILE A 451 6.42 30.11 -25.06
C ILE A 451 6.78 28.80 -24.38
N THR A 452 6.59 28.74 -23.06
CA THR A 452 6.73 27.52 -22.30
C THR A 452 5.49 27.20 -21.49
N PHE A 453 5.20 25.92 -21.39
CA PHE A 453 4.19 25.38 -20.47
C PHE A 453 4.61 23.99 -20.04
N GLY A 454 4.13 23.53 -18.90
CA GLY A 454 4.54 22.23 -18.41
C GLY A 454 3.62 21.67 -17.36
N TRP A 455 3.76 20.37 -17.19
CA TRP A 455 3.04 19.57 -16.21
C TRP A 455 4.02 18.62 -15.56
N ILE A 456 3.98 18.55 -14.23
CA ILE A 456 4.67 17.52 -13.46
C ILE A 456 3.68 16.80 -12.56
N TYR A 457 3.93 15.52 -12.36
CA TYR A 457 3.24 14.68 -11.41
C TYR A 457 4.16 14.36 -10.24
N CYS A 458 3.69 14.67 -9.04
CA CYS A 458 4.41 14.52 -7.78
C CYS A 458 3.78 13.41 -6.96
N VAL A 459 4.61 12.56 -6.36
CA VAL A 459 4.23 11.44 -5.51
C VAL A 459 4.72 11.67 -4.09
N LYS A 460 3.94 11.20 -3.12
CA LYS A 460 4.30 11.30 -1.71
C LYS A 460 5.49 10.40 -1.34
N TYR A 461 5.66 9.29 -2.05
CA TYR A 461 6.70 8.31 -1.78
C TYR A 461 7.65 8.13 -2.96
N ASN A 462 8.96 8.26 -2.69
CA ASN A 462 10.02 8.24 -3.70
C ASN A 462 10.20 6.90 -4.42
N PHE A 463 9.72 5.79 -3.86
CA PHE A 463 9.76 4.46 -4.49
C PHE A 463 8.73 4.30 -5.61
N ILE A 464 7.71 5.17 -5.66
CA ILE A 464 6.76 5.24 -6.77
C ILE A 464 7.41 6.02 -7.91
N LYS A 465 8.08 5.30 -8.83
CA LYS A 465 8.81 5.91 -9.94
C LYS A 465 8.13 5.59 -11.25
N PHE A 466 7.69 6.62 -11.96
CA PHE A 466 7.25 6.50 -13.35
C PHE A 466 8.39 6.86 -14.27
N GLU A 467 8.67 5.98 -15.22
CA GLU A 467 9.78 6.19 -16.13
C GLU A 467 9.37 7.10 -17.27
N THR A 468 10.06 8.22 -17.42
CA THR A 468 9.75 9.20 -18.47
C THR A 468 10.48 8.82 -19.75
N ILE A 469 9.77 8.81 -20.87
CA ILE A 469 10.30 8.48 -22.20
C ILE A 469 9.98 9.60 -23.19
N TYR A 470 10.95 9.92 -24.05
CA TYR A 470 10.84 11.04 -24.99
C TYR A 470 11.68 10.77 -26.25
N LYS A 471 11.15 11.15 -27.41
CA LYS A 471 11.87 11.13 -28.68
C LYS A 471 11.37 12.24 -29.60
N LYS A 472 12.26 12.78 -30.40
CA LYS A 472 11.96 13.77 -31.45
C LYS A 472 12.53 13.32 -32.79
N ASN A 473 12.02 13.87 -33.89
CA ASN A 473 12.66 13.68 -35.18
C ASN A 473 13.94 14.50 -35.31
N ASP A 474 14.90 13.95 -36.04
CA ASP A 474 16.11 14.68 -36.44
C ASP A 474 15.83 15.53 -37.68
N ASN A 475 16.47 16.69 -37.76
CA ASN A 475 16.31 17.70 -38.82
C ASN A 475 16.89 17.26 -40.19
N GLY A 476 17.14 15.96 -40.40
CA GLY A 476 17.58 15.42 -41.69
C GLY A 476 16.40 15.00 -42.58
N SER A 477 16.69 14.36 -43.72
CA SER A 477 15.68 13.61 -44.48
C SER A 477 15.09 12.51 -43.60
N SER A 478 13.96 12.85 -42.99
CA SER A 478 13.08 11.99 -42.19
C SER A 478 11.91 11.46 -43.02
N ASP A 479 11.90 11.76 -44.32
CA ASP A 479 10.84 11.40 -45.25
C ASP A 479 10.74 9.86 -45.32
N GLY A 480 9.57 9.35 -44.95
CA GLY A 480 9.30 7.90 -44.91
C GLY A 480 9.84 7.16 -43.68
N LYS A 481 10.57 7.81 -42.76
CA LYS A 481 11.01 7.18 -41.50
C LYS A 481 9.89 7.11 -40.46
N SER A 482 10.03 6.22 -39.50
CA SER A 482 9.16 6.10 -38.32
C SER A 482 9.87 6.63 -37.06
N LEU A 483 9.08 7.15 -36.12
CA LEU A 483 9.54 7.57 -34.80
C LEU A 483 8.78 6.77 -33.75
N ASP A 484 9.50 6.13 -32.84
CA ASP A 484 8.90 5.26 -31.84
C ASP A 484 9.58 5.35 -30.47
N ILE A 485 8.75 5.25 -29.42
CA ILE A 485 9.18 5.09 -28.03
C ILE A 485 8.66 3.75 -27.51
N THR A 486 9.45 3.08 -26.67
CA THR A 486 9.09 1.81 -26.04
C THR A 486 9.42 1.89 -24.55
N CYS A 487 8.50 1.45 -23.68
CA CYS A 487 8.78 1.27 -22.26
C CYS A 487 9.74 0.10 -22.05
N PRO A 488 10.67 0.18 -21.09
CA PRO A 488 11.55 -0.95 -20.83
C PRO A 488 10.81 -2.11 -20.17
N ASP A 489 11.52 -3.23 -20.07
CA ASP A 489 10.99 -4.48 -19.53
C ASP A 489 10.41 -4.30 -18.13
N GLY A 490 9.19 -4.81 -17.94
CA GLY A 490 8.47 -4.68 -16.67
C GLY A 490 7.65 -3.39 -16.52
N ASN A 491 7.58 -2.57 -17.56
CA ASN A 491 6.72 -1.39 -17.59
C ASN A 491 5.75 -1.42 -18.79
N LYS A 492 4.62 -0.73 -18.65
CA LYS A 492 3.61 -0.48 -19.67
C LYS A 492 3.44 1.02 -19.89
N LEU A 493 2.99 1.43 -21.07
CA LEU A 493 2.66 2.84 -21.33
C LEU A 493 1.52 3.28 -20.41
N GLY A 494 1.78 4.36 -19.64
CA GLY A 494 0.82 5.04 -18.79
C GLY A 494 0.12 6.15 -19.56
N LEU A 495 0.62 7.38 -19.47
CA LEU A 495 0.17 8.50 -20.32
C LEU A 495 1.26 8.79 -21.35
N ALA A 496 0.88 8.79 -22.63
CA ALA A 496 1.77 9.19 -23.72
C ALA A 496 0.99 9.86 -24.85
N PHE A 497 1.64 10.81 -25.53
CA PHE A 497 1.07 11.48 -26.68
C PHE A 497 2.12 11.78 -27.74
N LYS A 498 1.66 11.94 -28.97
CA LYS A 498 2.46 12.33 -30.12
C LYS A 498 1.99 13.66 -30.68
N ILE A 499 2.95 14.53 -31.02
CA ILE A 499 2.70 15.86 -31.55
C ILE A 499 3.29 15.96 -32.95
N LYS A 500 2.57 16.66 -33.82
CA LYS A 500 2.99 17.07 -35.16
C LYS A 500 2.74 18.56 -35.35
N LEU A 501 3.74 19.30 -35.82
CA LEU A 501 3.59 20.68 -36.28
C LEU A 501 4.36 20.88 -37.59
N ASP A 502 3.68 21.34 -38.65
CA ASP A 502 4.37 21.68 -39.90
C ASP A 502 5.15 22.99 -39.70
N GLN A 503 6.42 23.07 -40.15
CA GLN A 503 7.33 24.18 -39.80
C GLN A 503 6.85 25.55 -40.31
N ASP A 504 6.03 25.55 -41.36
CA ASP A 504 5.45 26.74 -41.99
C ASP A 504 4.15 27.24 -41.32
N GLN A 505 3.63 26.49 -40.33
CA GLN A 505 2.41 26.78 -39.59
C GLN A 505 2.71 27.33 -38.18
N ASN A 506 1.70 27.97 -37.57
CA ASN A 506 1.74 28.41 -36.19
C ASN A 506 1.14 27.34 -35.25
N LEU A 507 1.29 27.57 -33.94
CA LEU A 507 0.88 26.62 -32.90
C LEU A 507 -0.62 26.27 -32.96
N ASP A 508 -1.47 27.13 -33.54
CA ASP A 508 -2.90 26.87 -33.75
C ASP A 508 -3.19 25.70 -34.70
N LYS A 509 -2.18 25.21 -35.45
CA LYS A 509 -2.28 24.04 -36.32
C LYS A 509 -1.61 22.79 -35.76
N ILE A 510 -1.22 22.83 -34.49
CA ILE A 510 -0.64 21.68 -33.80
C ILE A 510 -1.61 20.50 -33.87
N LYS A 511 -1.09 19.30 -34.18
CA LYS A 511 -1.86 18.07 -34.14
C LYS A 511 -1.33 17.18 -33.04
N ILE A 512 -2.21 16.83 -32.11
CA ILE A 512 -1.88 16.03 -30.94
C ILE A 512 -2.73 14.77 -30.99
N LYS A 513 -2.13 13.63 -30.68
CA LYS A 513 -2.86 12.36 -30.56
C LYS A 513 -2.39 11.58 -29.33
N PRO A 514 -3.29 10.97 -28.56
CA PRO A 514 -2.92 10.10 -27.46
C PRO A 514 -2.36 8.78 -28.00
N CYS A 515 -1.53 8.12 -27.19
CA CYS A 515 -1.14 6.73 -27.36
C CYS A 515 -2.03 5.84 -26.50
N SER A 516 -2.30 4.61 -26.93
CA SER A 516 -3.08 3.66 -26.13
C SER A 516 -2.32 3.24 -24.87
N ILE A 517 -3.02 3.22 -23.73
CA ILE A 517 -2.50 2.69 -22.47
C ILE A 517 -2.39 1.16 -22.60
N GLY A 518 -1.34 0.57 -22.02
CA GLY A 518 -1.33 -0.87 -21.69
C GLY A 518 -1.11 -1.90 -22.81
N ASP A 519 -1.35 -1.59 -24.09
CA ASP A 519 -1.55 -2.63 -25.12
C ASP A 519 -0.39 -2.93 -26.09
N ASN A 520 0.71 -2.18 -26.12
CA ASN A 520 1.87 -2.56 -26.96
C ASN A 520 3.24 -2.09 -26.44
N ASN A 521 3.29 -1.53 -25.22
CA ASN A 521 4.45 -0.85 -24.64
C ASN A 521 5.11 0.22 -25.53
N LYS A 522 4.52 0.52 -26.70
CA LYS A 522 5.11 1.25 -27.79
C LYS A 522 4.15 2.29 -28.33
N CYS A 523 4.67 3.48 -28.61
CA CYS A 523 3.94 4.50 -29.36
C CYS A 523 4.72 4.94 -30.58
N THR A 524 4.06 4.96 -31.74
CA THR A 524 4.70 5.15 -33.05
C THR A 524 4.05 6.29 -33.85
N ILE A 525 4.88 7.05 -34.55
CA ILE A 525 4.53 7.91 -35.68
C ILE A 525 5.06 7.24 -36.94
N GLU A 526 4.16 6.90 -37.86
CA GLU A 526 4.50 6.33 -39.16
C GLU A 526 4.55 7.41 -40.23
N LYS A 527 5.41 7.22 -41.25
CA LYS A 527 5.48 8.05 -42.45
C LYS A 527 5.66 9.54 -42.14
N MET A 528 6.77 9.87 -41.48
CA MET A 528 7.15 11.25 -41.26
C MET A 528 7.38 11.97 -42.60
N LYS A 529 7.02 13.25 -42.62
CA LYS A 529 7.22 14.17 -43.75
C LYS A 529 8.42 15.07 -43.48
N SER A 530 9.13 15.43 -44.53
CA SER A 530 10.11 16.53 -44.48
C SER A 530 9.45 17.87 -44.09
N ASN A 531 10.19 18.74 -43.41
CA ASN A 531 9.76 20.06 -42.93
C ASN A 531 8.58 20.06 -41.95
N THR A 532 8.51 19.01 -41.13
CA THR A 532 7.52 18.89 -40.06
C THR A 532 8.25 18.46 -38.79
N ASP A 533 7.90 19.09 -37.67
CA ASP A 533 8.39 18.72 -36.35
C ASP A 533 7.51 17.59 -35.79
N TYR A 534 8.14 16.49 -35.38
CA TYR A 534 7.48 15.35 -34.74
C TYR A 534 8.13 15.08 -33.39
N LEU A 535 7.30 14.87 -32.37
CA LEU A 535 7.78 14.44 -31.06
C LEU A 535 6.79 13.46 -30.42
N ILE A 536 7.33 12.61 -29.54
CA ILE A 536 6.55 11.72 -28.70
C ILE A 536 7.09 11.86 -27.29
N TRP A 537 6.19 12.05 -26.33
CA TRP A 537 6.51 12.06 -24.91
C TRP A 537 5.50 11.19 -24.16
N GLY A 538 5.95 10.56 -23.09
CA GLY A 538 5.08 9.88 -22.16
C GLY A 538 5.82 9.35 -20.96
N PHE A 539 5.10 8.63 -20.11
CA PHE A 539 5.70 7.87 -19.03
C PHE A 539 5.17 6.44 -18.95
N CYS A 540 5.98 5.58 -18.37
CA CYS A 540 5.70 4.18 -18.17
C CYS A 540 5.35 3.90 -16.71
N ILE A 541 4.38 3.01 -16.53
CA ILE A 541 3.90 2.52 -15.24
C ILE A 541 4.33 1.06 -15.10
N PRO A 542 4.76 0.62 -13.91
CA PRO A 542 5.07 -0.78 -13.70
C PRO A 542 3.92 -1.73 -14.04
N SER A 543 4.22 -2.79 -14.77
CA SER A 543 3.22 -3.71 -15.29
C SER A 543 2.65 -4.67 -14.23
N PHE A 544 3.23 -4.72 -13.03
CA PHE A 544 2.69 -5.50 -11.92
C PHE A 544 1.36 -4.93 -11.39
N TYR A 545 1.03 -3.66 -11.70
CA TYR A 545 -0.29 -3.11 -11.45
C TYR A 545 -1.30 -3.64 -12.48
N GLN A 546 -2.05 -4.68 -12.12
CA GLN A 546 -3.03 -5.31 -13.01
C GLN A 546 -4.12 -4.33 -13.49
N SER A 547 -4.45 -3.35 -12.66
CA SER A 547 -5.50 -2.35 -12.94
C SER A 547 -5.13 -1.34 -14.01
N ILE A 548 -3.87 -1.29 -14.48
CA ILE A 548 -3.48 -0.40 -15.60
C ILE A 548 -4.30 -0.67 -16.86
N ASN A 549 -4.70 -1.93 -17.10
CA ASN A 549 -5.51 -2.29 -18.27
C ASN A 549 -6.94 -1.74 -18.21
N SER A 550 -7.39 -1.29 -17.03
CA SER A 550 -8.69 -0.63 -16.87
C SER A 550 -8.64 0.87 -17.15
N LEU A 551 -7.44 1.43 -17.37
CA LEU A 551 -7.23 2.84 -17.65
C LEU A 551 -7.24 3.13 -19.15
N GLN A 552 -7.80 4.26 -19.53
CA GLN A 552 -7.81 4.79 -20.89
C GLN A 552 -7.34 6.23 -20.90
N LEU A 553 -6.49 6.58 -21.87
CA LEU A 553 -6.09 7.95 -22.14
C LEU A 553 -7.04 8.55 -23.17
N ILE A 554 -7.75 9.58 -22.76
CA ILE A 554 -8.66 10.35 -23.60
C ILE A 554 -8.00 11.69 -23.90
N TYR A 555 -8.02 12.07 -25.17
CA TYR A 555 -7.65 13.39 -25.62
C TYR A 555 -8.87 14.06 -26.23
N ILE A 556 -9.17 15.28 -25.76
CA ILE A 556 -10.31 16.05 -26.22
C ILE A 556 -9.80 17.43 -26.64
N ASP A 557 -10.11 17.86 -27.85
CA ASP A 557 -9.72 19.17 -28.37
C ASP A 557 -10.87 19.94 -29.04
N LYS A 558 -10.81 21.27 -28.93
CA LYS A 558 -11.77 22.18 -29.53
C LYS A 558 -11.08 23.42 -30.08
N ASP A 559 -11.46 23.76 -31.30
CA ASP A 559 -11.05 24.94 -32.02
C ASP A 559 -12.08 26.07 -31.86
N ASP A 560 -11.61 27.31 -32.00
CA ASP A 560 -12.43 28.53 -32.09
C ASP A 560 -13.37 28.76 -30.90
N VAL A 561 -12.87 28.47 -29.70
CA VAL A 561 -13.63 28.57 -28.45
C VAL A 561 -13.60 29.98 -27.88
N VAL A 562 -14.76 30.47 -27.45
CA VAL A 562 -14.97 31.80 -26.85
C VAL A 562 -15.41 31.75 -25.37
N SER A 563 -15.64 30.57 -24.80
CA SER A 563 -15.96 30.35 -23.38
C SER A 563 -15.15 29.18 -22.78
N ASN A 564 -15.26 28.98 -21.47
CA ASN A 564 -14.60 27.85 -20.80
C ASN A 564 -15.14 26.51 -21.32
N VAL A 565 -14.28 25.49 -21.35
CA VAL A 565 -14.64 24.17 -21.88
C VAL A 565 -14.61 23.13 -20.79
N GLN A 566 -15.64 22.31 -20.73
CA GLN A 566 -15.72 21.14 -19.86
C GLN A 566 -15.42 19.87 -20.66
N GLY A 567 -14.57 19.01 -20.11
CA GLY A 567 -14.30 17.66 -20.61
C GLY A 567 -14.63 16.61 -19.55
N ALA A 568 -15.05 15.43 -20.01
CA ALA A 568 -15.44 14.30 -19.20
C ALA A 568 -14.93 12.99 -19.83
N CYS A 569 -14.83 11.94 -19.03
CA CYS A 569 -14.40 10.62 -19.50
C CYS A 569 -15.43 9.94 -20.41
N SER A 570 -16.72 10.18 -20.18
CA SER A 570 -17.83 9.62 -20.95
C SER A 570 -19.03 10.57 -21.00
N ASP A 571 -20.05 10.20 -21.78
CA ASP A 571 -21.32 10.91 -21.81
C ASP A 571 -22.07 10.70 -20.47
N ILE A 572 -22.47 11.81 -19.83
CA ILE A 572 -22.92 11.89 -18.43
C ILE A 572 -24.12 10.97 -18.14
N TYR A 573 -24.87 10.59 -19.18
CA TYR A 573 -26.08 9.77 -19.08
C TYR A 573 -25.84 8.26 -19.13
N LYS A 574 -24.60 7.79 -19.35
CA LYS A 574 -24.33 6.36 -19.58
C LYS A 574 -23.65 5.64 -18.40
N ASN A 575 -22.78 6.28 -17.61
CA ASN A 575 -22.01 5.58 -16.57
C ASN A 575 -21.76 6.44 -15.32
N GLU A 576 -22.23 5.94 -14.16
CA GLU A 576 -22.05 6.62 -12.87
C GLU A 576 -20.62 6.49 -12.29
N TYR A 577 -19.83 5.53 -12.79
CA TYR A 577 -18.54 5.09 -12.24
C TYR A 577 -17.30 5.60 -13.00
N ASP A 578 -17.48 6.50 -13.98
CA ASP A 578 -16.37 7.04 -14.76
C ASP A 578 -15.77 8.27 -14.06
N ASP A 579 -14.56 8.11 -13.53
CA ASP A 579 -13.82 9.17 -12.84
C ASP A 579 -12.50 9.50 -13.56
N ILE A 580 -12.07 10.76 -13.44
CA ILE A 580 -10.75 11.23 -13.87
C ILE A 580 -9.74 10.90 -12.77
N PHE A 581 -8.64 10.22 -13.10
CA PHE A 581 -7.57 9.91 -12.14
C PHE A 581 -6.44 10.94 -12.17
N LEU A 582 -6.05 11.33 -13.39
CA LEU A 582 -5.09 12.41 -13.62
C LEU A 582 -5.35 13.02 -14.99
N GLY A 583 -4.90 14.24 -15.19
CA GLY A 583 -5.08 14.93 -16.46
C GLY A 583 -4.69 16.39 -16.39
N PHE A 584 -4.58 17.00 -17.56
CA PHE A 584 -4.31 18.42 -17.64
C PHE A 584 -5.00 19.01 -18.86
N THR A 585 -5.36 20.28 -18.72
CA THR A 585 -5.90 21.10 -19.79
C THR A 585 -4.86 22.14 -20.18
N PHE A 586 -4.91 22.54 -21.43
CA PHE A 586 -4.21 23.71 -21.91
C PHE A 586 -5.09 24.51 -22.87
N ALA A 587 -4.93 25.82 -22.82
CA ALA A 587 -5.64 26.74 -23.70
C ALA A 587 -4.68 27.84 -24.15
N PHE A 588 -4.77 28.22 -25.43
CA PHE A 588 -4.02 29.36 -25.94
C PHE A 588 -4.82 30.10 -27.00
N ARG A 589 -4.63 31.42 -27.06
CA ARG A 589 -5.18 32.26 -28.11
C ARG A 589 -4.48 31.98 -29.44
N LYS A 590 -5.24 31.97 -30.54
CA LYS A 590 -4.67 31.72 -31.88
C LYS A 590 -3.66 32.79 -32.33
N ASP A 591 -3.81 34.02 -31.86
CA ASP A 591 -2.85 35.10 -32.09
C ASP A 591 -1.57 35.00 -31.23
N LEU A 592 -1.58 34.12 -30.22
CA LEU A 592 -0.50 33.89 -29.26
C LEU A 592 -0.04 35.18 -28.54
N ILE A 593 -0.86 36.24 -28.51
CA ILE A 593 -0.49 37.55 -27.95
C ILE A 593 -0.52 37.51 -26.42
N ASP A 594 -1.61 36.95 -25.87
CA ASP A 594 -1.85 36.83 -24.42
C ASP A 594 -1.97 35.38 -23.99
N GLY A 595 -0.87 34.86 -23.45
CA GLY A 595 -0.85 33.76 -22.49
C GLY A 595 -1.18 32.36 -23.04
N PHE A 596 -0.39 31.40 -22.58
CA PHE A 596 -0.76 30.00 -22.57
C PHE A 596 -1.34 29.74 -21.18
N ASN A 597 -2.52 29.13 -21.06
CA ASN A 597 -3.06 28.71 -19.76
C ASN A 597 -2.96 27.19 -19.65
N MET A 598 -2.54 26.69 -18.49
CA MET A 598 -2.45 25.27 -18.23
C MET A 598 -2.96 24.98 -16.82
N SER A 599 -3.92 24.07 -16.71
CA SER A 599 -4.50 23.66 -15.44
C SER A 599 -4.47 22.15 -15.27
N ALA A 600 -4.19 21.69 -14.06
CA ALA A 600 -4.37 20.31 -13.69
C ALA A 600 -5.88 19.97 -13.61
N CYS A 601 -6.22 18.73 -13.94
CA CYS A 601 -7.52 18.13 -13.67
C CYS A 601 -7.42 17.35 -12.36
N ASP A 602 -8.25 17.69 -11.38
CA ASP A 602 -8.27 16.99 -10.10
C ASP A 602 -8.64 15.51 -10.28
N GLY A 603 -8.11 14.66 -9.40
CA GLY A 603 -8.46 13.24 -9.35
C GLY A 603 -9.78 13.02 -8.61
N GLY A 604 -10.54 12.00 -9.00
CA GLY A 604 -11.81 11.62 -8.34
C GLY A 604 -12.98 12.54 -8.71
N VAL A 605 -12.84 13.34 -9.76
CA VAL A 605 -13.90 14.21 -10.28
C VAL A 605 -14.40 13.70 -11.63
N LYS A 606 -15.66 13.99 -11.94
CA LYS A 606 -16.29 13.61 -13.21
C LYS A 606 -15.93 14.55 -14.37
N HIS A 607 -15.54 15.78 -14.04
CA HIS A 607 -15.38 16.85 -15.02
C HIS A 607 -14.09 17.61 -14.78
N CYS A 608 -13.40 17.95 -15.86
CA CYS A 608 -12.31 18.90 -15.84
C CYS A 608 -12.68 20.13 -16.66
N ILE A 609 -12.39 21.32 -16.12
CA ILE A 609 -12.72 22.60 -16.74
C ILE A 609 -11.42 23.26 -17.21
N SER A 610 -11.34 23.53 -18.51
CA SER A 610 -10.29 24.36 -19.07
C SER A 610 -10.75 25.82 -19.07
N LYS A 611 -10.00 26.67 -18.36
CA LYS A 611 -10.25 28.11 -18.32
C LYS A 611 -9.54 28.80 -19.49
N ILE A 612 -10.27 29.60 -20.27
CA ILE A 612 -9.67 30.47 -21.29
C ILE A 612 -9.27 31.82 -20.67
N HIS A 613 -8.40 32.57 -21.35
CA HIS A 613 -8.06 33.93 -20.91
C HIS A 613 -9.26 34.87 -21.14
N GLU A 614 -9.84 35.40 -20.07
CA GLU A 614 -10.82 36.49 -20.14
C GLU A 614 -10.10 37.84 -20.04
N ASN A 615 -10.17 38.65 -21.10
CA ASN A 615 -9.56 39.96 -21.13
C ASN A 615 -10.40 40.97 -20.32
N LYS A 616 -10.07 41.18 -19.04
CA LYS A 616 -10.83 42.09 -18.15
C LYS A 616 -10.73 43.59 -18.51
N ASN A 617 -9.88 43.99 -19.46
CA ASN A 617 -9.46 45.39 -19.59
C ASN A 617 -9.83 46.13 -20.89
N ASN A 618 -10.57 45.57 -21.84
CA ASN A 618 -10.91 46.32 -23.07
C ASN A 618 -12.42 46.38 -23.33
N ALA A 619 -13.09 47.31 -22.64
CA ALA A 619 -14.49 47.69 -22.92
C ALA A 619 -14.66 48.47 -24.24
N SER A 620 -13.61 48.66 -25.04
CA SER A 620 -13.68 49.48 -26.25
C SER A 620 -12.61 49.12 -27.27
N ILE A 621 -12.70 47.95 -27.90
CA ILE A 621 -12.23 47.72 -29.29
C ILE A 621 -13.01 46.51 -29.85
N SER A 622 -13.46 46.68 -31.09
CA SER A 622 -14.26 45.83 -31.98
C SER A 622 -14.42 44.33 -31.68
N LYS A 623 -15.66 43.86 -31.93
CA LYS A 623 -16.14 42.47 -32.12
C LYS A 623 -15.29 41.59 -33.07
N ASN A 624 -14.04 41.30 -32.73
CA ASN A 624 -13.39 40.06 -33.14
C ASN A 624 -13.48 39.14 -31.94
N THR A 625 -14.40 38.18 -31.99
CA THR A 625 -14.55 37.11 -31.00
C THR A 625 -13.20 36.43 -30.80
N GLU A 626 -12.61 36.58 -29.61
CA GLU A 626 -11.29 36.03 -29.26
C GLU A 626 -11.34 34.49 -29.36
N GLN A 627 -10.76 33.93 -30.42
CA GLN A 627 -10.77 32.49 -30.68
C GLN A 627 -9.59 31.79 -29.99
N ASN A 628 -9.91 30.83 -29.12
CA ASN A 628 -8.95 30.01 -28.40
C ASN A 628 -8.92 28.58 -28.95
N TYR A 629 -7.75 27.95 -28.90
CA TYR A 629 -7.61 26.50 -28.99
C TYR A 629 -7.58 25.93 -27.57
N VAL A 630 -8.31 24.84 -27.34
CA VAL A 630 -8.32 24.13 -26.05
C VAL A 630 -8.03 22.66 -26.30
N GLY A 631 -7.07 22.11 -25.55
CA GLY A 631 -6.77 20.70 -25.50
C GLY A 631 -6.81 20.16 -24.07
N MET A 632 -7.21 18.90 -23.92
CA MET A 632 -7.35 18.25 -22.62
C MET A 632 -6.93 16.78 -22.71
N PHE A 633 -6.07 16.34 -21.79
CA PHE A 633 -5.74 14.95 -21.59
C PHE A 633 -6.34 14.45 -20.28
N LEU A 634 -7.08 13.36 -20.32
CA LEU A 634 -7.70 12.73 -19.17
C LEU A 634 -7.33 11.24 -19.14
N VAL A 635 -6.80 10.76 -18.02
CA VAL A 635 -6.70 9.33 -17.74
C VAL A 635 -7.93 8.92 -16.96
N CYS A 636 -8.70 8.04 -17.56
CA CYS A 636 -10.02 7.61 -17.10
C CYS A 636 -10.03 6.11 -16.84
N ARG A 637 -10.97 5.61 -16.03
CA ARG A 637 -11.27 4.18 -15.92
C ARG A 637 -12.49 3.86 -16.77
N ASN A 638 -12.44 2.74 -17.48
CA ASN A 638 -13.49 2.38 -18.44
C ASN A 638 -14.55 1.46 -17.81
N HIS A 639 -15.82 1.86 -17.91
CA HIS A 639 -17.00 1.01 -17.69
C HIS A 639 -17.93 0.94 -18.94
N GLY A 640 -17.44 0.93 -20.18
CA GLY A 640 -18.24 0.58 -21.38
C GLY A 640 -18.28 1.64 -22.51
N GLU A 641 -18.84 1.23 -23.67
CA GLU A 641 -18.58 1.78 -25.01
C GLU A 641 -18.93 3.26 -25.30
N ASN A 642 -17.91 3.96 -25.82
CA ASN A 642 -17.85 4.92 -26.95
C ASN A 642 -19.08 5.81 -27.27
N GLU A 643 -19.08 7.03 -26.71
CA GLU A 643 -19.30 8.29 -27.44
C GLU A 643 -18.86 9.46 -26.54
N HIS A 644 -17.85 10.24 -26.96
CA HIS A 644 -17.31 11.36 -26.18
C HIS A 644 -17.83 12.68 -26.76
N LYS A 645 -18.65 13.43 -26.00
CA LYS A 645 -19.19 14.72 -26.42
C LYS A 645 -18.83 15.82 -25.43
N PHE A 646 -18.47 16.97 -25.98
CA PHE A 646 -18.32 18.21 -25.21
C PHE A 646 -19.67 18.81 -24.86
N VAL A 647 -19.79 19.38 -23.66
CA VAL A 647 -20.82 20.37 -23.33
C VAL A 647 -20.12 21.72 -23.15
N THR A 648 -20.46 22.70 -24.00
CA THR A 648 -20.05 24.10 -23.81
C THR A 648 -20.83 24.69 -22.64
N LEU A 649 -20.13 25.39 -21.73
CA LEU A 649 -20.73 26.15 -20.64
C LEU A 649 -21.03 27.59 -21.07
#